data_AF-A0A6J1ARN5-F1
#
_entry.id   AF-A0A6J1ARN5-F1
#
_cell.length_a   1.000
_cell.length_b   1.000
_cell.length_c   1.000
_cell.angle_alpha   90.00
_cell.angle_beta   90.00
_cell.angle_gamma   90.00
#
_symmetry.space_group_name_H-M   'P 1'
#
loop_
_entity.id
_entity.type
_entity.pdbx_description
1 polymer ?
#
loop_
_entity_poly.entity_id
_entity_poly.type
_entity_poly.pdbx_seq_one_letter_code
_entity_poly.pdbx_strand_id
1 'polypeptide(L)'
;MASGNSKSVRFQNDPEKTTFTSTKGGHLSKFMSKMNCNQVPELRTKTFEKTAIGKTFHKKELSRVFSEDYEVVEKTILDPRGPDINKWNKLFLVACLISLFVDPLFFYLPQAKKSMCITVSLPLEIDLTVTRSVVDAFYIIQIFVRFRTAYVAPSSRVFGRGELVIDPTKIASRYLHKDFWLDIIAAQPLPQVLVWAVIPKLRGSFMVTTKNIVRLIIIFQYLLRLYLIFPLSSQIIKTSGVVTETAWAGAAYNLMLYMLASHVLGASWYLLSLERQEECWRKVCSLPIVDCRYEFFDCSFVGDPARAAWFNSSNISGLCDPRSDFFPFGIYADALQFGVTSEGFIRKYLYCLWWGLRNLSSLGQGLFTSTYVGEIIFAIIIAIVGLVLFALLIGNMQTYLQSTTVRLEEWRIRRTDTEQWMHHRQLPHELKQSVRSYDQYKWVATRGVDEEAILKSLPMDLRRDIKRHLCLDLVRQVPLFDLMDDRMLDAICERLKPCLRTPSTCLVREGDPLNEMLFIVRGHLDSFTTNGGRTGFFNSSRIGPGDFCGEELLTWALDPRPNIVLPSSTRTVKAITEVEAFALVSEDLKFVAAQFRRLHSKQLRHTFRFHSHQWRTWAACFIQAAWFRYKRRKGVAELKKWESMAASSPEQATEQTGAPPLPPVASGFASYAAKLAASTRSRGGSMRCGTDFDILGSLQKPNEPDFTVEDR
;
A
#
# COMPACT_ATOMS: atom_id res chain seq x y z
N MET A 1 -19.00 38.54 14.95
CA MET A 1 -18.73 37.62 13.83
C MET A 1 -17.24 37.63 13.57
N ALA A 2 -16.54 36.50 13.70
CA ALA A 2 -15.10 36.40 13.40
C ALA A 2 -14.81 34.99 12.86
N SER A 3 -14.04 34.92 11.78
CA SER A 3 -13.73 33.68 11.05
C SER A 3 -12.70 32.83 11.79
N GLY A 4 -12.96 31.54 11.96
CA GLY A 4 -12.01 30.55 12.46
C GLY A 4 -11.50 29.68 11.30
N ASN A 5 -10.24 29.84 10.91
CA ASN A 5 -9.65 29.13 9.78
C ASN A 5 -9.60 27.60 10.00
N SER A 6 -10.41 26.87 9.23
CA SER A 6 -10.26 25.42 9.08
C SER A 6 -8.97 25.11 8.30
N LYS A 7 -7.99 24.48 8.95
CA LYS A 7 -6.79 23.97 8.28
C LYS A 7 -7.15 22.70 7.49
N SER A 8 -7.27 22.82 6.18
CA SER A 8 -7.31 21.66 5.28
C SER A 8 -5.97 20.93 5.31
N VAL A 9 -5.96 19.72 5.87
CA VAL A 9 -4.78 18.84 5.81
C VAL A 9 -4.64 18.33 4.37
N ARG A 10 -3.54 18.72 3.71
CA ARG A 10 -3.22 18.27 2.36
C ARG A 10 -2.59 16.89 2.42
N PHE A 11 -3.20 15.92 1.75
CA PHE A 11 -2.64 14.56 1.65
C PHE A 11 -1.42 14.57 0.73
N GLN A 12 -0.28 14.14 1.27
CA GLN A 12 0.95 13.90 0.53
C GLN A 12 1.19 12.39 0.52
N ASN A 13 1.21 11.80 -0.67
CA ASN A 13 1.56 10.39 -0.86
C ASN A 13 3.07 10.33 -1.11
N ASP A 14 3.83 9.77 -0.18
CA ASP A 14 5.24 9.46 -0.41
C ASP A 14 5.36 8.15 -1.22
N PRO A 15 6.07 8.15 -2.35
CA PRO A 15 6.46 6.93 -3.04
C PRO A 15 7.88 6.52 -2.61
N GLU A 16 8.00 5.43 -1.86
CA GLU A 16 9.32 4.83 -1.63
C GLU A 16 9.92 4.31 -2.94
N LYS A 17 10.98 4.98 -3.41
CA LYS A 17 11.86 4.50 -4.48
C LYS A 17 13.32 4.62 -4.05
N THR A 18 13.77 3.66 -3.25
CA THR A 18 15.19 3.47 -2.94
C THR A 18 15.94 3.07 -4.21
N THR A 19 16.62 4.04 -4.81
CA THR A 19 17.41 3.85 -6.03
C THR A 19 18.85 3.55 -5.63
N PHE A 20 19.26 2.28 -5.63
CA PHE A 20 20.65 1.91 -5.35
C PHE A 20 21.58 2.32 -6.50
N THR A 21 22.39 3.35 -6.27
CA THR A 21 23.44 3.81 -7.19
C THR A 21 24.71 2.97 -7.01
N SER A 22 24.98 2.07 -7.95
CA SER A 22 26.26 1.36 -8.02
C SER A 22 27.36 2.29 -8.52
N THR A 23 28.44 2.47 -7.76
CA THR A 23 29.67 3.07 -8.28
C THR A 23 30.93 2.51 -7.63
N LYS A 24 31.94 2.25 -8.47
CA LYS A 24 33.37 1.97 -8.20
C LYS A 24 33.72 0.60 -7.58
N GLY A 25 34.40 -0.21 -8.39
CA GLY A 25 35.37 -1.20 -7.90
C GLY A 25 36.79 -0.60 -7.83
N GLY A 26 37.75 -1.33 -7.25
CA GLY A 26 39.17 -0.95 -7.32
C GLY A 26 40.07 -1.44 -6.17
N HIS A 27 40.63 -2.65 -6.33
CA HIS A 27 41.99 -3.07 -5.89
C HIS A 27 42.40 -3.17 -4.38
N LEU A 28 42.60 -4.44 -3.99
CA LEU A 28 43.88 -5.05 -3.49
C LEU A 28 44.37 -4.96 -2.02
N SER A 29 44.22 -6.11 -1.34
CA SER A 29 45.22 -6.88 -0.55
C SER A 29 46.08 -6.26 0.56
N LYS A 30 45.98 -6.84 1.77
CA LYS A 30 46.96 -7.72 2.46
C LYS A 30 46.56 -7.80 3.95
N PHE A 31 46.93 -8.76 4.79
CA PHE A 31 47.33 -10.19 4.80
C PHE A 31 47.73 -10.45 6.28
N MET A 32 47.75 -11.70 6.73
CA MET A 32 48.15 -12.15 8.09
C MET A 32 47.19 -11.78 9.24
N SER A 33 46.92 -12.57 10.29
CA SER A 33 46.90 -14.03 10.57
C SER A 33 47.20 -14.20 12.07
N LYS A 34 46.33 -14.88 12.84
CA LYS A 34 46.77 -15.63 14.03
C LYS A 34 45.80 -16.74 14.42
N MET A 35 46.26 -17.98 14.23
CA MET A 35 45.93 -19.20 15.00
C MET A 35 46.30 -18.99 16.49
N ASN A 36 45.99 -19.81 17.52
CA ASN A 36 45.30 -21.10 17.76
C ASN A 36 45.08 -21.17 19.31
N CYS A 37 44.42 -22.14 19.98
CA CYS A 37 43.43 -23.21 19.74
C CYS A 37 42.97 -23.70 21.14
N ASN A 38 41.87 -24.47 21.27
CA ASN A 38 41.54 -25.50 22.29
C ASN A 38 40.00 -25.66 22.40
N GLN A 39 39.40 -26.85 22.56
CA GLN A 39 39.85 -28.23 22.36
C GLN A 39 38.59 -29.11 22.15
N VAL A 40 38.72 -30.25 21.47
CA VAL A 40 37.63 -31.17 21.09
C VAL A 40 37.68 -32.44 21.96
N PRO A 41 36.58 -33.23 22.05
CA PRO A 41 36.72 -34.68 22.20
C PRO A 41 36.18 -35.48 21.00
N GLU A 42 37.09 -36.28 20.44
CA GLU A 42 36.95 -37.48 19.61
C GLU A 42 36.16 -38.62 20.33
N LEU A 43 35.81 -39.80 19.76
CA LEU A 43 35.72 -40.41 18.42
C LEU A 43 35.27 -41.88 18.61
N ARG A 44 34.50 -42.49 17.68
CA ARG A 44 34.68 -43.87 17.15
C ARG A 44 33.52 -44.29 16.23
N THR A 45 33.66 -44.15 14.91
CA THR A 45 34.18 -45.14 13.93
C THR A 45 33.27 -46.35 13.63
N LYS A 46 32.88 -46.48 12.35
CA LYS A 46 33.38 -47.58 11.51
C LYS A 46 33.42 -47.19 10.03
N THR A 47 34.47 -47.65 9.36
CA THR A 47 34.90 -47.31 8.00
C THR A 47 34.26 -48.25 6.96
N PHE A 48 34.08 -47.79 5.72
CA PHE A 48 34.40 -48.59 4.53
C PHE A 48 34.81 -47.68 3.35
N GLU A 49 35.41 -48.26 2.33
CA GLU A 49 36.47 -47.64 1.52
C GLU A 49 36.03 -46.66 0.41
N LYS A 50 36.98 -45.80 0.02
CA LYS A 50 36.96 -45.10 -1.26
C LYS A 50 37.56 -46.01 -2.34
N THR A 51 36.79 -46.30 -3.39
CA THR A 51 37.35 -46.72 -4.69
C THR A 51 37.02 -45.68 -5.74
N ALA A 52 38.04 -45.05 -6.31
CA ALA A 52 37.87 -44.09 -7.39
C ALA A 52 37.76 -44.83 -8.74
N ILE A 53 36.68 -44.59 -9.49
CA ILE A 53 36.61 -44.75 -10.94
C ILE A 53 35.85 -43.53 -11.47
N GLY A 54 36.40 -42.87 -12.49
CA GLY A 54 35.82 -41.67 -13.05
C GLY A 54 34.46 -41.94 -13.71
N LYS A 55 33.46 -41.13 -13.34
CA LYS A 55 32.36 -40.79 -14.23
C LYS A 55 32.30 -39.28 -14.35
N THR A 56 32.46 -38.81 -15.58
CA THR A 56 32.11 -37.46 -16.02
C THR A 56 30.76 -37.08 -15.42
N PHE A 57 30.70 -35.97 -14.69
CA PHE A 57 29.42 -35.34 -14.39
C PHE A 57 28.80 -34.93 -15.72
N HIS A 58 27.88 -35.75 -16.24
CA HIS A 58 27.03 -35.35 -17.34
C HIS A 58 26.40 -34.00 -16.98
N LYS A 59 26.52 -33.03 -17.89
CA LYS A 59 25.79 -31.75 -17.84
C LYS A 59 24.30 -32.09 -17.91
N LYS A 60 23.70 -32.40 -16.77
CA LYS A 60 22.31 -32.84 -16.64
C LYS A 60 21.46 -31.59 -16.84
N GLU A 61 21.08 -31.32 -18.08
CA GLU A 61 20.19 -30.21 -18.43
C GLU A 61 18.96 -30.26 -17.53
N LEU A 62 18.85 -29.27 -16.64
CA LEU A 62 17.71 -29.11 -15.75
C LEU A 62 16.52 -28.69 -16.61
N SER A 63 15.79 -29.66 -17.17
CA SER A 63 14.64 -29.34 -18.03
C SER A 63 13.49 -28.62 -17.30
N ARG A 64 13.54 -28.55 -15.96
CA ARG A 64 12.61 -27.85 -15.08
C ARG A 64 13.32 -27.23 -13.88
N VAL A 65 12.89 -26.03 -13.49
CA VAL A 65 13.44 -25.24 -12.38
C VAL A 65 12.29 -24.46 -11.71
N PHE A 66 12.38 -24.14 -10.41
CA PHE A 66 11.44 -23.20 -9.78
C PHE A 66 11.76 -21.75 -10.16
N SER A 67 10.89 -20.80 -9.82
CA SER A 67 11.15 -19.35 -10.03
C SER A 67 12.42 -18.92 -9.30
N GLU A 68 12.51 -19.41 -8.07
CA GLU A 68 13.43 -18.99 -7.04
C GLU A 68 14.87 -19.45 -7.35
N ASP A 69 15.03 -20.58 -8.04
CA ASP A 69 16.33 -21.13 -8.46
C ASP A 69 16.74 -20.68 -9.88
N TYR A 70 15.93 -19.85 -10.55
CA TYR A 70 16.15 -19.47 -11.95
C TYR A 70 17.45 -18.69 -12.18
N GLU A 71 17.86 -17.86 -11.21
CA GLU A 71 19.10 -17.07 -11.29
C GLU A 71 20.38 -17.91 -11.38
N VAL A 72 20.30 -19.20 -11.04
CA VAL A 72 21.41 -20.16 -11.04
C VAL A 72 21.65 -20.79 -12.43
N VAL A 73 20.72 -20.62 -13.39
CA VAL A 73 20.74 -21.32 -14.69
C VAL A 73 21.00 -20.37 -15.87
N GLU A 74 21.59 -20.89 -16.95
CA GLU A 74 22.10 -20.10 -18.10
C GLU A 74 21.06 -19.14 -18.71
N LYS A 75 21.43 -17.85 -18.80
CA LYS A 75 20.59 -16.69 -19.19
C LYS A 75 20.08 -16.67 -20.65
N THR A 76 20.09 -17.79 -21.37
CA THR A 76 19.72 -17.87 -22.81
C THR A 76 18.22 -18.02 -23.06
N ILE A 77 17.45 -18.18 -21.98
CA ILE A 77 16.00 -18.26 -21.93
C ILE A 77 15.51 -17.12 -21.04
N LEU A 78 14.24 -16.73 -21.18
CA LEU A 78 13.62 -15.63 -20.46
C LEU A 78 12.50 -16.14 -19.54
N ASP A 79 12.50 -15.75 -18.27
CA ASP A 79 11.41 -16.04 -17.34
C ASP A 79 10.15 -15.23 -17.75
N PRO A 80 8.99 -15.86 -18.00
CA PRO A 80 7.73 -15.17 -18.29
C PRO A 80 7.27 -14.20 -17.17
N ARG A 81 7.79 -14.32 -15.95
CA ARG A 81 7.55 -13.39 -14.81
C ARG A 81 8.66 -12.34 -14.64
N GLY A 82 9.76 -12.44 -15.38
CA GLY A 82 10.90 -11.54 -15.28
C GLY A 82 10.54 -10.08 -15.65
N PRO A 83 11.24 -9.10 -15.07
CA PRO A 83 10.96 -7.68 -15.32
C PRO A 83 11.13 -7.29 -16.79
N ASP A 84 12.03 -7.94 -17.52
CA ASP A 84 12.32 -7.60 -18.92
C ASP A 84 11.27 -8.15 -19.89
N ILE A 85 10.71 -9.34 -19.64
CA ILE A 85 9.53 -9.84 -20.38
C ILE A 85 8.31 -8.96 -20.08
N ASN A 86 8.13 -8.50 -18.84
CA ASN A 86 7.00 -7.59 -18.51
C ASN A 86 7.14 -6.24 -19.25
N LYS A 87 8.33 -5.63 -19.25
CA LYS A 87 8.62 -4.41 -20.05
C LYS A 87 8.39 -4.66 -21.54
N TRP A 88 8.88 -5.77 -22.08
CA TRP A 88 8.70 -6.12 -23.49
C TRP A 88 7.23 -6.33 -23.86
N ASN A 89 6.45 -7.05 -23.05
CA ASN A 89 5.02 -7.23 -23.27
C ASN A 89 4.24 -5.90 -23.26
N LYS A 90 4.61 -4.95 -22.37
CA LYS A 90 4.05 -3.60 -22.35
C LYS A 90 4.42 -2.80 -23.62
N LEU A 91 5.68 -2.87 -24.05
CA LEU A 91 6.15 -2.22 -25.29
C LEU A 91 5.46 -2.82 -26.53
N PHE A 92 5.35 -4.14 -26.61
CA PHE A 92 4.67 -4.85 -27.68
C PHE A 92 3.16 -4.54 -27.72
N LEU A 93 2.51 -4.39 -26.56
CA LEU A 93 1.11 -3.92 -26.48
C LEU A 93 0.95 -2.52 -27.11
N VAL A 94 1.89 -1.60 -26.85
CA VAL A 94 1.89 -0.27 -27.49
C VAL A 94 2.10 -0.38 -29.00
N ALA A 95 3.02 -1.23 -29.47
CA ALA A 95 3.21 -1.50 -30.90
C ALA A 95 1.94 -2.08 -31.58
N CYS A 96 1.23 -3.00 -30.92
CA CYS A 96 -0.05 -3.52 -31.38
C CYS A 96 -1.13 -2.42 -31.49
N LEU A 97 -1.18 -1.49 -30.53
CA LEU A 97 -2.15 -0.37 -30.58
C LEU A 97 -1.83 0.61 -31.72
N ILE A 98 -0.53 0.91 -31.94
CA ILE A 98 -0.08 1.70 -33.10
C ILE A 98 -0.43 0.97 -34.41
N SER A 99 -0.25 -0.36 -34.47
CA SER A 99 -0.66 -1.18 -35.61
C SER A 99 -2.13 -0.99 -35.97
N LEU A 100 -3.02 -1.13 -34.97
CA LEU A 100 -4.47 -0.98 -35.19
C LEU A 100 -4.86 0.46 -35.57
N PHE A 101 -4.09 1.47 -35.15
CA PHE A 101 -4.31 2.84 -35.60
C PHE A 101 -3.87 3.05 -37.06
N VAL A 102 -2.75 2.44 -37.48
CA VAL A 102 -2.21 2.58 -38.85
C VAL A 102 -3.01 1.80 -39.89
N ASP A 103 -3.50 0.60 -39.57
CA ASP A 103 -4.17 -0.28 -40.54
C ASP A 103 -5.39 0.36 -41.25
N PRO A 104 -6.31 1.08 -40.57
CA PRO A 104 -7.41 1.81 -41.23
C PRO A 104 -6.96 3.01 -42.06
N LEU A 105 -5.74 3.54 -41.89
CA LEU A 105 -5.29 4.70 -42.68
C LEU A 105 -5.13 4.36 -44.17
N PHE A 106 -4.91 3.08 -44.51
CA PHE A 106 -4.89 2.60 -45.89
C PHE A 106 -6.22 2.83 -46.63
N PHE A 107 -7.34 2.96 -45.91
CA PHE A 107 -8.65 3.28 -46.50
C PHE A 107 -8.71 4.71 -47.06
N TYR A 108 -7.80 5.60 -46.64
CA TYR A 108 -7.68 6.96 -47.18
C TYR A 108 -6.76 7.09 -48.40
N LEU A 109 -6.16 5.99 -48.89
CA LEU A 109 -5.31 6.00 -50.09
C LEU A 109 -6.02 6.46 -51.37
N PRO A 110 -7.20 5.90 -51.74
CA PRO A 110 -7.95 6.41 -52.89
C PRO A 110 -8.48 7.82 -52.59
N GLN A 111 -8.47 8.68 -53.61
CA GLN A 111 -9.04 10.03 -53.58
C GLN A 111 -9.77 10.30 -54.88
N ALA A 112 -11.01 10.80 -54.79
CA ALA A 112 -11.75 11.26 -55.95
C ALA A 112 -11.27 12.66 -56.38
N LYS A 113 -11.04 12.87 -57.67
CA LYS A 113 -10.76 14.20 -58.24
C LYS A 113 -12.03 14.81 -58.83
N LYS A 114 -12.06 16.14 -58.94
CA LYS A 114 -13.17 16.91 -59.55
C LYS A 114 -13.51 16.49 -60.98
N SER A 115 -12.54 15.88 -61.69
CA SER A 115 -12.71 15.29 -63.02
C SER A 115 -13.50 13.97 -63.06
N MET A 116 -14.04 13.49 -61.93
CA MET A 116 -14.70 12.19 -61.76
C MET A 116 -13.79 11.03 -62.15
N CYS A 117 -12.66 10.95 -61.46
CA CYS A 117 -11.73 9.82 -61.48
C CYS A 117 -11.15 9.61 -60.08
N ILE A 118 -10.67 8.40 -59.81
CA ILE A 118 -9.96 8.03 -58.58
C ILE A 118 -8.46 7.94 -58.89
N THR A 119 -7.66 8.45 -57.96
CA THR A 119 -6.20 8.28 -57.95
C THR A 119 -5.74 7.88 -56.55
N VAL A 120 -4.57 7.25 -56.46
CA VAL A 120 -3.88 6.99 -55.19
C VAL A 120 -2.83 8.08 -54.98
N SER A 121 -2.69 8.52 -53.72
CA SER A 121 -1.70 9.55 -53.36
C SER A 121 -0.36 8.93 -52.98
N LEU A 122 0.58 8.89 -53.94
CA LEU A 122 1.91 8.27 -53.78
C LEU A 122 2.68 8.67 -52.50
N PRO A 123 2.69 9.95 -52.03
CA PRO A 123 3.38 10.28 -50.78
C PRO A 123 2.77 9.58 -49.56
N LEU A 124 1.43 9.57 -49.45
CA LEU A 124 0.72 8.90 -48.35
C LEU A 124 0.91 7.38 -48.41
N GLU A 125 0.98 6.80 -49.61
CA GLU A 125 1.26 5.38 -49.84
C GLU A 125 2.66 4.98 -49.34
N ILE A 126 3.67 5.80 -49.61
CA ILE A 126 5.03 5.61 -49.08
C ILE A 126 5.04 5.75 -47.55
N ASP A 127 4.49 6.85 -47.01
CA ASP A 127 4.49 7.12 -45.56
C ASP A 127 3.79 6.01 -44.75
N LEU A 128 2.63 5.55 -45.22
CA LEU A 128 1.88 4.47 -44.58
C LEU A 128 2.60 3.12 -44.69
N THR A 129 3.20 2.79 -45.85
CA THR A 129 3.89 1.51 -46.02
C THR A 129 5.21 1.45 -45.25
N VAL A 130 5.95 2.56 -45.11
CA VAL A 130 7.11 2.66 -44.22
C VAL A 130 6.67 2.49 -42.76
N THR A 131 5.67 3.25 -42.30
CA THR A 131 5.17 3.19 -40.92
C THR A 131 4.68 1.79 -40.54
N ARG A 132 3.85 1.18 -41.41
CA ARG A 132 3.35 -0.20 -41.28
C ARG A 132 4.50 -1.21 -41.13
N SER A 133 5.54 -1.10 -41.96
CA SER A 133 6.68 -2.01 -41.96
C SER A 133 7.55 -1.90 -40.69
N VAL A 134 7.70 -0.69 -40.11
CA VAL A 134 8.35 -0.50 -38.80
C VAL A 134 7.57 -1.21 -37.70
N VAL A 135 6.24 -1.19 -37.75
CA VAL A 135 5.38 -1.87 -36.76
C VAL A 135 5.38 -3.39 -36.95
N ASP A 136 5.41 -3.90 -38.19
CA ASP A 136 5.53 -5.33 -38.49
C ASP A 136 6.81 -5.95 -37.89
N ALA A 137 7.91 -5.20 -37.81
CA ALA A 137 9.15 -5.66 -37.18
C ALA A 137 8.96 -6.06 -35.70
N PHE A 138 8.07 -5.39 -34.95
CA PHE A 138 7.78 -5.77 -33.57
C PHE A 138 7.09 -7.13 -33.44
N TYR A 139 6.24 -7.50 -34.41
CA TYR A 139 5.63 -8.84 -34.45
C TYR A 139 6.67 -9.92 -34.75
N ILE A 140 7.64 -9.65 -35.62
CA ILE A 140 8.76 -10.57 -35.91
C ILE A 140 9.64 -10.77 -34.65
N ILE A 141 9.98 -9.68 -33.94
CA ILE A 141 10.74 -9.77 -32.69
C ILE A 141 9.94 -10.51 -31.61
N GLN A 142 8.62 -10.32 -31.53
CA GLN A 142 7.76 -11.05 -30.60
C GLN A 142 7.79 -12.57 -30.84
N ILE A 143 7.78 -13.03 -32.09
CA ILE A 143 7.93 -14.45 -32.43
C ILE A 143 9.25 -15.00 -31.87
N PHE A 144 10.36 -14.27 -32.06
CA PHE A 144 11.67 -14.65 -31.50
C PHE A 144 11.66 -14.71 -29.96
N VAL A 145 11.05 -13.71 -29.30
CA VAL A 145 10.90 -13.69 -27.83
C VAL A 145 10.05 -14.87 -27.34
N ARG A 146 8.97 -15.24 -28.05
CA ARG A 146 8.15 -16.41 -27.71
C ARG A 146 8.92 -17.72 -27.76
N PHE A 147 9.77 -17.94 -28.76
CA PHE A 147 10.68 -19.10 -28.82
C PHE A 147 11.72 -19.13 -27.69
N ARG A 148 12.01 -17.98 -27.05
CA ARG A 148 12.99 -17.84 -25.95
C ARG A 148 12.36 -17.72 -24.57
N THR A 149 11.03 -17.71 -24.45
CA THR A 149 10.34 -17.54 -23.16
C THR A 149 9.97 -18.89 -22.55
N ALA A 150 10.36 -19.14 -21.30
CA ALA A 150 9.98 -20.33 -20.56
C ALA A 150 8.46 -20.37 -20.30
N TYR A 151 7.93 -21.55 -19.96
CA TYR A 151 6.52 -21.68 -19.57
C TYR A 151 6.35 -22.44 -18.26
N VAL A 152 5.34 -22.07 -17.47
CA VAL A 152 4.93 -22.82 -16.28
C VAL A 152 4.19 -24.09 -16.71
N ALA A 153 4.63 -25.26 -16.23
CA ALA A 153 3.95 -26.52 -16.53
C ALA A 153 2.55 -26.55 -15.87
N PRO A 154 1.46 -26.87 -16.62
CA PRO A 154 0.11 -26.89 -16.03
C PRO A 154 -0.03 -27.91 -14.90
N SER A 155 0.61 -29.07 -15.02
CA SER A 155 0.57 -30.17 -14.06
C SER A 155 1.30 -29.90 -12.75
N SER A 156 2.20 -28.92 -12.70
CA SER A 156 2.92 -28.54 -11.48
C SER A 156 2.26 -27.36 -10.74
N ARG A 157 1.10 -26.87 -11.19
CA ARG A 157 0.43 -25.73 -10.55
C ARG A 157 -0.27 -26.14 -9.26
N VAL A 158 0.44 -26.00 -8.14
CA VAL A 158 -0.11 -26.23 -6.79
C VAL A 158 0.08 -24.94 -5.99
N PHE A 159 -1.02 -24.39 -5.44
CA PHE A 159 -1.04 -23.10 -4.73
C PHE A 159 -0.35 -21.93 -5.47
N GLY A 160 -0.52 -21.85 -6.79
CA GLY A 160 0.04 -20.77 -7.62
C GLY A 160 1.54 -20.86 -7.91
N ARG A 161 2.29 -21.72 -7.20
CA ARG A 161 3.64 -22.13 -7.58
C ARG A 161 3.58 -23.16 -8.71
N GLY A 162 4.59 -23.16 -9.57
CA GLY A 162 4.73 -24.17 -10.62
C GLY A 162 6.10 -24.12 -11.27
N GLU A 163 6.58 -25.28 -11.70
CA GLU A 163 7.87 -25.46 -12.34
C GLU A 163 7.91 -24.75 -13.69
N LEU A 164 8.97 -23.98 -13.93
CA LEU A 164 9.31 -23.43 -15.24
C LEU A 164 9.98 -24.51 -16.06
N VAL A 165 9.42 -24.82 -17.23
CA VAL A 165 10.07 -25.65 -18.25
C VAL A 165 11.01 -24.77 -19.05
N ILE A 166 12.30 -25.08 -18.98
CA ILE A 166 13.39 -24.33 -19.61
C ILE A 166 14.11 -25.12 -20.72
N ASP A 167 13.48 -26.19 -21.22
CA ASP A 167 14.00 -26.97 -22.34
C ASP A 167 13.61 -26.30 -23.67
N PRO A 168 14.58 -25.83 -24.50
CA PRO A 168 14.29 -25.15 -25.76
C PRO A 168 13.43 -25.98 -26.72
N THR A 169 13.62 -27.31 -26.75
CA THR A 169 12.88 -28.20 -27.66
C THR A 169 11.40 -28.28 -27.28
N LYS A 170 11.11 -28.34 -25.97
CA LYS A 170 9.75 -28.35 -25.43
C LYS A 170 9.06 -27.00 -25.56
N ILE A 171 9.80 -25.90 -25.39
CA ILE A 171 9.30 -24.53 -25.63
C ILE A 171 8.91 -24.37 -27.11
N ALA A 172 9.81 -24.70 -28.04
CA ALA A 172 9.57 -24.58 -29.47
C ALA A 172 8.40 -25.45 -29.95
N SER A 173 8.37 -26.74 -29.57
CA SER A 173 7.28 -27.67 -29.92
C SER A 173 5.91 -27.16 -29.41
N ARG A 174 5.84 -26.68 -28.16
CA ARG A 174 4.61 -26.13 -27.59
C ARG A 174 4.12 -24.88 -28.32
N TYR A 175 5.03 -23.98 -28.71
CA TYR A 175 4.68 -22.73 -29.40
C TYR A 175 4.21 -23.00 -30.84
N LEU A 176 4.93 -23.86 -31.58
CA LEU A 176 4.59 -24.28 -32.95
C LEU A 176 3.19 -24.92 -33.07
N HIS A 177 2.75 -25.66 -32.04
CA HIS A 177 1.44 -26.31 -32.02
C HIS A 177 0.28 -25.41 -31.57
N LYS A 178 0.52 -24.20 -31.07
CA LYS A 178 -0.54 -23.31 -30.54
C LYS A 178 -0.58 -21.96 -31.21
N ASP A 179 0.32 -21.07 -30.79
CA ASP A 179 0.17 -19.64 -31.02
C ASP A 179 0.99 -19.16 -32.24
N PHE A 180 2.03 -19.91 -32.63
CA PHE A 180 2.96 -19.56 -33.72
C PHE A 180 2.26 -19.22 -35.05
N TRP A 181 1.26 -20.01 -35.46
CA TRP A 181 0.56 -19.80 -36.73
C TRP A 181 -0.26 -18.51 -36.75
N LEU A 182 -0.80 -18.08 -35.60
CA LEU A 182 -1.52 -16.81 -35.50
C LEU A 182 -0.54 -15.63 -35.50
N ASP A 183 0.56 -15.74 -34.74
CA ASP A 183 1.60 -14.72 -34.68
C ASP A 183 2.26 -14.50 -36.05
N ILE A 184 2.59 -15.58 -36.80
CA ILE A 184 3.24 -15.45 -38.10
C ILE A 184 2.31 -14.85 -39.17
N ILE A 185 1.02 -15.20 -39.20
CA ILE A 185 0.04 -14.59 -40.13
C ILE A 185 -0.15 -13.09 -39.80
N ALA A 186 -0.16 -12.71 -38.53
CA ALA A 186 -0.26 -11.32 -38.10
C ALA A 186 0.99 -10.48 -38.44
N ALA A 187 2.17 -11.13 -38.50
CA ALA A 187 3.45 -10.52 -38.86
C ALA A 187 3.67 -10.37 -40.37
N GLN A 188 2.81 -10.92 -41.24
CA GLN A 188 3.01 -10.83 -42.69
C GLN A 188 2.72 -9.41 -43.22
N PRO A 189 3.60 -8.81 -44.04
CA PRO A 189 3.38 -7.51 -44.67
C PRO A 189 2.48 -7.62 -45.92
N LEU A 190 1.33 -8.31 -45.80
CA LEU A 190 0.42 -8.57 -46.92
C LEU A 190 -0.05 -7.28 -47.62
N PRO A 191 -0.43 -6.19 -46.91
CA PRO A 191 -0.81 -4.94 -47.55
C PRO A 191 0.32 -4.35 -48.38
N GLN A 192 1.56 -4.32 -47.86
CA GLN A 192 2.71 -3.75 -48.58
C GLN A 192 3.06 -4.56 -49.83
N VAL A 193 3.10 -5.90 -49.73
CA VAL A 193 3.37 -6.78 -50.88
C VAL A 193 2.30 -6.62 -51.96
N LEU A 194 1.04 -6.57 -51.56
CA LEU A 194 -0.08 -6.48 -52.48
C LEU A 194 -0.14 -5.10 -53.18
N VAL A 195 0.08 -4.03 -52.43
CA VAL A 195 0.12 -2.65 -52.94
C VAL A 195 1.28 -2.44 -53.92
N TRP A 196 2.51 -2.84 -53.58
CA TRP A 196 3.68 -2.56 -54.42
C TRP A 196 3.97 -3.59 -55.51
N ALA A 197 3.69 -4.88 -55.29
CA ALA A 197 4.08 -5.95 -56.22
C ALA A 197 2.94 -6.45 -57.13
N VAL A 198 1.69 -6.29 -56.71
CA VAL A 198 0.51 -6.90 -57.37
C VAL A 198 -0.38 -5.86 -58.05
N ILE A 199 -0.84 -4.82 -57.33
CA ILE A 199 -1.73 -3.79 -57.90
C ILE A 199 -1.16 -3.15 -59.19
N PRO A 200 0.12 -2.75 -59.29
CA PRO A 200 0.65 -2.08 -60.49
C PRO A 200 0.75 -2.97 -61.73
N LYS A 201 0.58 -4.30 -61.59
CA LYS A 201 0.69 -5.27 -62.69
C LYS A 201 -0.66 -5.70 -63.26
N LEU A 202 -1.77 -5.23 -62.71
CA LEU A 202 -3.13 -5.67 -63.07
C LEU A 202 -3.83 -4.63 -63.94
N ARG A 203 -4.64 -5.09 -64.90
CA ARG A 203 -5.42 -4.25 -65.83
C ARG A 203 -6.87 -4.75 -65.95
N GLY A 204 -7.77 -3.87 -66.38
CA GLY A 204 -9.17 -4.21 -66.68
C GLY A 204 -9.98 -4.70 -65.46
N SER A 205 -10.91 -5.63 -65.70
CA SER A 205 -11.85 -6.15 -64.69
C SER A 205 -11.17 -6.78 -63.47
N PHE A 206 -9.98 -7.37 -63.63
CA PHE A 206 -9.19 -7.92 -62.53
C PHE A 206 -8.83 -6.86 -61.48
N MET A 207 -8.66 -5.59 -61.87
CA MET A 207 -8.40 -4.49 -60.93
C MET A 207 -9.50 -4.34 -59.88
N VAL A 208 -10.77 -4.50 -60.25
CA VAL A 208 -11.92 -4.36 -59.33
C VAL A 208 -11.96 -5.52 -58.33
N THR A 209 -11.78 -6.75 -58.82
CA THR A 209 -11.70 -7.95 -57.98
C THR A 209 -10.51 -7.86 -57.01
N THR A 210 -9.35 -7.39 -57.47
CA THR A 210 -8.18 -7.23 -56.61
C THR A 210 -8.35 -6.12 -55.56
N LYS A 211 -8.92 -4.96 -55.90
CA LYS A 211 -9.23 -3.90 -54.91
C LYS A 211 -10.08 -4.44 -53.75
N ASN A 212 -11.07 -5.29 -54.05
CA ASN A 212 -11.88 -5.95 -53.02
C ASN A 212 -11.06 -6.95 -52.17
N ILE A 213 -10.19 -7.75 -52.79
CA ILE A 213 -9.31 -8.69 -52.08
C ILE A 213 -8.32 -7.96 -51.16
N VAL A 214 -7.73 -6.85 -51.61
CA VAL A 214 -6.85 -5.97 -50.79
C VAL A 214 -7.55 -5.53 -49.51
N ARG A 215 -8.77 -5.01 -49.65
CA ARG A 215 -9.59 -4.56 -48.51
C ARG A 215 -9.90 -5.70 -47.54
N LEU A 216 -10.30 -6.87 -48.04
CA LEU A 216 -10.58 -8.04 -47.20
C LEU A 216 -9.34 -8.51 -46.43
N ILE A 217 -8.15 -8.47 -47.06
CA ILE A 217 -6.88 -8.81 -46.41
C ILE A 217 -6.56 -7.81 -45.28
N ILE A 218 -6.73 -6.50 -45.52
CA ILE A 218 -6.51 -5.46 -44.49
C ILE A 218 -7.46 -5.67 -43.29
N ILE A 219 -8.75 -5.90 -43.54
CA ILE A 219 -9.75 -6.16 -42.49
C ILE A 219 -9.42 -7.45 -41.72
N PHE A 220 -9.06 -8.53 -42.41
CA PHE A 220 -8.68 -9.80 -41.78
C PHE A 220 -7.45 -9.64 -40.88
N GLN A 221 -6.41 -8.96 -41.35
CA GLN A 221 -5.22 -8.67 -40.55
C GLN A 221 -5.54 -7.79 -39.34
N TYR A 222 -6.36 -6.75 -39.51
CA TYR A 222 -6.80 -5.89 -38.42
C TYR A 222 -7.50 -6.71 -37.31
N LEU A 223 -8.45 -7.57 -37.69
CA LEU A 223 -9.16 -8.44 -36.74
C LEU A 223 -8.24 -9.45 -36.06
N LEU A 224 -7.28 -10.03 -36.78
CA LEU A 224 -6.28 -10.94 -36.21
C LEU A 224 -5.37 -10.22 -35.20
N ARG A 225 -4.89 -9.02 -35.52
CA ARG A 225 -4.05 -8.22 -34.62
C ARG A 225 -4.82 -7.75 -33.39
N LEU A 226 -6.11 -7.40 -33.55
CA LEU A 226 -7.01 -7.11 -32.43
C LEU A 226 -7.20 -8.34 -31.53
N TYR A 227 -7.37 -9.52 -32.12
CA TYR A 227 -7.48 -10.78 -31.37
C TYR A 227 -6.24 -11.04 -30.49
N LEU A 228 -5.03 -10.80 -31.01
CA LEU A 228 -3.76 -11.00 -30.28
C LEU A 228 -3.59 -10.08 -29.04
N ILE A 229 -4.34 -8.98 -28.94
CA ILE A 229 -4.32 -8.11 -27.74
C ILE A 229 -4.99 -8.79 -26.53
N PHE A 230 -5.99 -9.65 -26.71
CA PHE A 230 -6.67 -10.33 -25.59
C PHE A 230 -5.76 -11.30 -24.81
N PRO A 231 -5.02 -12.25 -25.43
CA PRO A 231 -4.10 -13.11 -24.68
C PRO A 231 -2.91 -12.33 -24.10
N LEU A 232 -2.42 -11.30 -24.79
CA LEU A 232 -1.34 -10.43 -24.30
C LEU A 232 -1.74 -9.65 -23.04
N SER A 233 -2.87 -8.94 -23.09
CA SER A 233 -3.42 -8.22 -21.93
C SER A 233 -3.75 -9.17 -20.77
N SER A 234 -4.31 -10.36 -21.05
CA SER A 234 -4.52 -11.40 -20.03
C SER A 234 -3.22 -11.87 -19.38
N GLN A 235 -2.13 -12.00 -20.15
CA GLN A 235 -0.81 -12.34 -19.62
C GLN A 235 -0.27 -11.22 -18.73
N ILE A 236 -0.36 -9.95 -19.16
CA ILE A 236 0.06 -8.79 -18.36
C ILE A 236 -0.70 -8.75 -17.04
N ILE A 237 -2.04 -8.79 -17.05
CA ILE A 237 -2.90 -8.79 -15.85
C ILE A 237 -2.50 -9.92 -14.88
N LYS A 238 -2.22 -11.13 -15.37
CA LYS A 238 -1.78 -12.25 -14.53
C LYS A 238 -0.41 -12.06 -13.90
N THR A 239 0.46 -11.21 -14.46
CA THR A 239 1.80 -10.92 -13.93
C THR A 239 1.88 -9.67 -13.07
N SER A 240 1.12 -8.60 -13.37
CA SER A 240 1.16 -7.32 -12.65
C SER A 240 -0.12 -6.99 -11.88
N GLY A 241 -1.11 -7.88 -11.85
CA GLY A 241 -2.43 -7.68 -11.23
C GLY A 241 -3.35 -6.75 -12.03
N VAL A 242 -2.78 -5.74 -12.70
CA VAL A 242 -3.49 -4.74 -13.51
C VAL A 242 -2.74 -4.52 -14.84
N VAL A 243 -3.45 -4.19 -15.93
CA VAL A 243 -2.84 -3.80 -17.23
C VAL A 243 -1.94 -2.57 -17.07
N THR A 244 -2.35 -1.63 -16.21
CA THR A 244 -1.73 -0.33 -16.00
C THR A 244 -1.53 -0.06 -14.52
N GLU A 245 -0.40 0.53 -14.14
CA GLU A 245 -0.02 0.76 -12.73
C GLU A 245 -0.86 1.84 -12.03
N THR A 246 -1.61 2.67 -12.78
CA THR A 246 -2.45 3.74 -12.22
C THR A 246 -3.87 3.70 -12.79
N ALA A 247 -4.86 4.08 -11.97
CA ALA A 247 -6.25 4.18 -12.39
C ALA A 247 -6.45 5.15 -13.58
N TRP A 248 -5.68 6.25 -13.62
CA TRP A 248 -5.68 7.20 -14.73
C TRP A 248 -5.16 6.61 -16.04
N ALA A 249 -4.12 5.76 -16.00
CA ALA A 249 -3.66 5.05 -17.19
C ALA A 249 -4.67 4.00 -17.67
N GLY A 250 -5.38 3.34 -16.74
CA GLY A 250 -6.49 2.43 -17.07
C GLY A 250 -7.68 3.16 -17.71
N ALA A 251 -7.98 4.36 -17.23
CA ALA A 251 -8.99 5.24 -17.83
C ALA A 251 -8.59 5.67 -19.25
N ALA A 252 -7.36 6.17 -19.43
CA ALA A 252 -6.82 6.58 -20.72
C ALA A 252 -6.79 5.42 -21.73
N TYR A 253 -6.46 4.19 -21.29
CA TYR A 253 -6.48 3.00 -22.13
C TYR A 253 -7.88 2.69 -22.69
N ASN A 254 -8.92 2.75 -21.86
CA ASN A 254 -10.30 2.52 -22.29
C ASN A 254 -10.79 3.63 -23.24
N LEU A 255 -10.47 4.90 -22.95
CA LEU A 255 -10.79 6.01 -23.83
C LEU A 255 -10.09 5.89 -25.19
N MET A 256 -8.83 5.46 -25.21
CA MET A 256 -8.07 5.20 -26.43
C MET A 256 -8.69 4.08 -27.28
N LEU A 257 -9.17 2.99 -26.67
CA LEU A 257 -9.90 1.94 -27.41
C LEU A 257 -11.21 2.48 -28.02
N TYR A 258 -11.92 3.35 -27.31
CA TYR A 258 -13.12 4.01 -27.83
C TYR A 258 -12.80 4.93 -29.03
N MET A 259 -11.73 5.73 -28.93
CA MET A 259 -11.25 6.58 -30.03
C MET A 259 -10.68 5.78 -31.22
N LEU A 260 -10.13 4.60 -30.98
CA LEU A 260 -9.68 3.69 -32.02
C LEU A 260 -10.87 3.10 -32.80
N ALA A 261 -11.96 2.77 -32.12
CA ALA A 261 -13.19 2.32 -32.78
C ALA A 261 -13.84 3.43 -33.63
N SER A 262 -13.88 4.67 -33.15
CA SER A 262 -14.40 5.80 -33.94
C SER A 262 -13.54 6.11 -35.17
N HIS A 263 -12.22 6.01 -35.05
CA HIS A 263 -11.27 6.07 -36.18
C HIS A 263 -11.56 5.01 -37.24
N VAL A 264 -11.70 3.75 -36.85
CA VAL A 264 -12.01 2.62 -37.75
C VAL A 264 -13.35 2.82 -38.47
N LEU A 265 -14.39 3.27 -37.75
CA LEU A 265 -15.70 3.56 -38.34
C LEU A 265 -15.64 4.73 -39.33
N GLY A 266 -14.93 5.80 -38.99
CA GLY A 266 -14.72 6.97 -39.86
C GLY A 266 -13.97 6.61 -41.15
N ALA A 267 -12.89 5.82 -41.04
CA ALA A 267 -12.12 5.34 -42.18
C ALA A 267 -12.94 4.38 -43.06
N SER A 268 -13.74 3.50 -42.45
CA SER A 268 -14.64 2.59 -43.17
C SER A 268 -15.72 3.36 -43.93
N TRP A 269 -16.32 4.38 -43.29
CA TRP A 269 -17.30 5.26 -43.93
C TRP A 269 -16.71 6.05 -45.12
N TYR A 270 -15.46 6.52 -45.02
CA TYR A 270 -14.78 7.18 -46.14
C TYR A 270 -14.63 6.26 -47.35
N LEU A 271 -14.16 5.03 -47.14
CA LEU A 271 -13.97 4.06 -48.21
C LEU A 271 -15.30 3.64 -48.85
N LEU A 272 -16.32 3.38 -48.02
CA LEU A 272 -17.67 3.06 -48.49
C LEU A 272 -18.31 4.24 -49.24
N SER A 273 -18.04 5.49 -48.84
CA SER A 273 -18.47 6.68 -49.58
C SER A 273 -17.86 6.75 -50.98
N LEU A 274 -16.56 6.43 -51.11
CA LEU A 274 -15.89 6.35 -52.41
C LEU A 274 -16.42 5.20 -53.28
N GLU A 275 -16.67 4.04 -52.70
CA GLU A 275 -17.26 2.89 -53.42
C GLU A 275 -18.68 3.21 -53.93
N ARG A 276 -19.49 3.93 -53.15
CA ARG A 276 -20.83 4.37 -53.55
C ARG A 276 -20.79 5.50 -54.58
N GLN A 277 -19.77 6.36 -54.53
CA GLN A 277 -19.48 7.34 -55.58
C GLN A 277 -19.11 6.65 -56.90
N GLU A 278 -18.27 5.61 -56.87
CA GLU A 278 -17.93 4.80 -58.05
C GLU A 278 -19.13 3.98 -58.57
N GLU A 279 -19.99 3.47 -57.69
CA GLU A 279 -21.24 2.76 -58.06
C GLU A 279 -22.18 3.69 -58.86
N CYS A 280 -22.33 4.95 -58.45
CA CYS A 280 -23.09 5.94 -59.23
C CYS A 280 -22.45 6.18 -60.62
N TRP A 281 -21.13 6.35 -60.68
CA TRP A 281 -20.43 6.55 -61.96
C TRP A 281 -20.60 5.36 -62.91
N ARG A 282 -20.52 4.12 -62.38
CA ARG A 282 -20.80 2.89 -63.13
C ARG A 282 -22.25 2.82 -63.62
N LYS A 283 -23.22 3.30 -62.83
CA LYS A 283 -24.62 3.40 -63.26
C LYS A 283 -24.78 4.36 -64.45
N VAL A 284 -24.15 5.54 -64.42
CA VAL A 284 -24.12 6.48 -65.57
C VAL A 284 -23.45 5.84 -66.79
N CYS A 285 -22.33 5.13 -66.58
CA CYS A 285 -21.59 4.41 -67.63
C CYS A 285 -22.39 3.27 -68.29
N SER A 286 -23.38 2.71 -67.60
CA SER A 286 -24.27 1.67 -68.14
C SER A 286 -25.44 2.21 -68.99
N LEU A 287 -25.61 3.53 -69.10
CA LEU A 287 -26.66 4.12 -69.93
C LEU A 287 -26.31 3.97 -71.43
N PRO A 288 -27.28 3.63 -72.30
CA PRO A 288 -27.04 3.33 -73.72
C PRO A 288 -26.69 4.54 -74.59
N ILE A 289 -26.32 5.67 -73.99
CA ILE A 289 -26.17 6.98 -74.63
C ILE A 289 -24.72 7.23 -75.08
N VAL A 290 -23.73 6.56 -74.48
CA VAL A 290 -22.30 6.83 -74.72
C VAL A 290 -21.46 5.55 -74.62
N ASP A 291 -20.47 5.35 -75.51
CA ASP A 291 -19.45 4.30 -75.35
C ASP A 291 -18.57 4.60 -74.13
N CYS A 292 -18.77 3.83 -73.05
CA CYS A 292 -18.11 4.04 -71.77
C CYS A 292 -17.26 2.84 -71.37
N ARG A 293 -16.01 3.11 -70.95
CA ARG A 293 -15.08 2.11 -70.46
C ARG A 293 -14.78 2.35 -68.98
N TYR A 294 -14.79 1.31 -68.16
CA TYR A 294 -14.52 1.44 -66.72
C TYR A 294 -13.11 1.97 -66.39
N GLU A 295 -12.17 1.93 -67.35
CA GLU A 295 -10.84 2.54 -67.25
C GLU A 295 -10.91 4.08 -67.17
N PHE A 296 -11.99 4.73 -67.66
CA PHE A 296 -12.20 6.18 -67.61
C PHE A 296 -12.33 6.75 -66.18
N PHE A 297 -12.58 5.90 -65.18
CA PHE A 297 -12.61 6.25 -63.76
C PHE A 297 -11.23 6.27 -63.11
N ASP A 298 -10.17 5.80 -63.77
CA ASP A 298 -8.80 5.95 -63.30
C ASP A 298 -8.23 7.28 -63.81
N CYS A 299 -7.61 8.07 -62.93
CA CYS A 299 -7.11 9.39 -63.31
C CYS A 299 -5.95 9.35 -64.33
N SER A 300 -5.31 8.20 -64.55
CA SER A 300 -4.31 8.02 -65.62
C SER A 300 -4.89 8.21 -67.03
N PHE A 301 -6.20 7.94 -67.22
CA PHE A 301 -6.90 8.10 -68.50
C PHE A 301 -7.53 9.49 -68.70
N VAL A 302 -7.25 10.47 -67.83
CA VAL A 302 -7.80 11.85 -67.98
C VAL A 302 -7.33 12.54 -69.26
N GLY A 303 -6.16 12.16 -69.79
CA GLY A 303 -5.64 12.67 -71.06
C GLY A 303 -6.18 11.97 -72.32
N ASP A 304 -7.02 10.93 -72.19
CA ASP A 304 -7.60 10.22 -73.33
C ASP A 304 -8.74 11.04 -73.98
N PRO A 305 -8.69 11.33 -75.29
CA PRO A 305 -9.74 12.09 -75.98
C PRO A 305 -11.11 11.38 -75.96
N ALA A 306 -11.17 10.05 -75.96
CA ALA A 306 -12.43 9.30 -75.86
C ALA A 306 -13.08 9.51 -74.48
N ARG A 307 -12.25 9.50 -73.43
CA ARG A 307 -12.66 9.78 -72.06
C ARG A 307 -13.15 11.22 -71.88
N ALA A 308 -12.48 12.19 -72.51
CA ALA A 308 -12.88 13.59 -72.48
C ALA A 308 -14.24 13.81 -73.19
N ALA A 309 -14.46 13.17 -74.34
CA ALA A 309 -15.74 13.20 -75.05
C ALA A 309 -16.87 12.61 -74.18
N TRP A 310 -16.66 11.42 -73.61
CA TRP A 310 -17.62 10.77 -72.72
C TRP A 310 -17.94 11.62 -71.47
N PHE A 311 -16.94 12.26 -70.86
CA PHE A 311 -17.15 13.09 -69.68
C PHE A 311 -18.05 14.30 -69.98
N ASN A 312 -17.91 14.91 -71.15
CA ASN A 312 -18.72 16.04 -71.58
C ASN A 312 -20.17 15.61 -71.96
N SER A 313 -20.34 14.46 -72.61
CA SER A 313 -21.66 13.99 -73.05
C SER A 313 -22.50 13.29 -71.97
N SER A 314 -21.88 12.72 -70.94
CA SER A 314 -22.56 11.90 -69.92
C SER A 314 -23.26 12.68 -68.80
N ASN A 315 -22.98 13.98 -68.65
CA ASN A 315 -23.44 14.82 -67.52
C ASN A 315 -23.26 14.15 -66.13
N ILE A 316 -22.18 13.37 -65.97
CA ILE A 316 -21.93 12.56 -64.77
C ILE A 316 -21.84 13.41 -63.49
N SER A 317 -21.38 14.66 -63.59
CA SER A 317 -21.30 15.58 -62.45
C SER A 317 -22.66 16.05 -61.94
N GLY A 318 -23.67 16.15 -62.81
CA GLY A 318 -25.04 16.47 -62.40
C GLY A 318 -25.81 15.24 -61.91
N LEU A 319 -25.63 14.10 -62.59
CA LEU A 319 -26.32 12.83 -62.26
C LEU A 319 -25.79 12.15 -60.98
N CYS A 320 -24.54 12.41 -60.58
CA CYS A 320 -23.98 11.91 -59.33
C CYS A 320 -23.79 13.01 -58.28
N ASP A 321 -24.55 14.10 -58.37
CA ASP A 321 -24.71 15.05 -57.25
C ASP A 321 -25.72 14.49 -56.23
N PRO A 322 -25.45 14.54 -54.91
CA PRO A 322 -26.36 14.02 -53.89
C PRO A 322 -27.72 14.73 -53.79
N ARG A 323 -27.91 15.87 -54.48
CA ARG A 323 -29.19 16.56 -54.62
C ARG A 323 -30.03 16.07 -55.79
N SER A 324 -29.50 15.17 -56.62
CA SER A 324 -30.22 14.59 -57.75
C SER A 324 -30.91 13.28 -57.36
N ASP A 325 -32.13 13.06 -57.84
CA ASP A 325 -32.90 11.83 -57.58
C ASP A 325 -32.37 10.59 -58.35
N PHE A 326 -31.25 10.72 -59.08
CA PHE A 326 -30.71 9.66 -59.93
C PHE A 326 -30.06 8.52 -59.13
N PHE A 327 -29.44 8.81 -57.97
CA PHE A 327 -28.74 7.80 -57.17
C PHE A 327 -28.87 8.04 -55.65
N PRO A 328 -29.44 7.09 -54.88
CA PRO A 328 -29.62 7.26 -53.44
C PRO A 328 -28.31 7.00 -52.67
N PHE A 329 -27.60 8.07 -52.31
CA PHE A 329 -26.35 8.01 -51.53
C PHE A 329 -26.55 7.73 -50.03
N GLY A 330 -27.72 8.07 -49.46
CA GLY A 330 -28.03 7.82 -48.05
C GLY A 330 -26.99 8.42 -47.09
N ILE A 331 -26.51 7.65 -46.10
CA ILE A 331 -25.50 8.09 -45.11
C ILE A 331 -24.16 8.54 -45.71
N TYR A 332 -23.91 8.28 -46.99
CA TYR A 332 -22.70 8.66 -47.71
C TYR A 332 -22.85 10.01 -48.44
N ALA A 333 -24.06 10.59 -48.49
CA ALA A 333 -24.33 11.87 -49.17
C ALA A 333 -23.47 13.02 -48.61
N ASP A 334 -23.30 13.08 -47.28
CA ASP A 334 -22.44 14.04 -46.56
C ASP A 334 -21.02 14.10 -47.18
N ALA A 335 -20.44 12.95 -47.55
CA ALA A 335 -19.08 12.88 -48.07
C ALA A 335 -18.91 13.59 -49.42
N LEU A 336 -19.96 13.56 -50.26
CA LEU A 336 -19.99 14.25 -51.54
C LEU A 336 -20.38 15.73 -51.35
N GLN A 337 -21.40 16.01 -50.54
CA GLN A 337 -21.90 17.36 -50.28
C GLN A 337 -20.83 18.29 -49.67
N PHE A 338 -20.00 17.76 -48.76
CA PHE A 338 -18.88 18.51 -48.15
C PHE A 338 -17.54 18.27 -48.88
N GLY A 339 -17.53 17.58 -50.02
CA GLY A 339 -16.34 17.37 -50.85
C GLY A 339 -15.23 16.51 -50.22
N VAL A 340 -15.53 15.79 -49.13
CA VAL A 340 -14.59 15.03 -48.29
C VAL A 340 -13.77 14.02 -49.09
N THR A 341 -14.37 13.39 -50.11
CA THR A 341 -13.68 12.44 -50.99
C THR A 341 -12.56 13.05 -51.83
N SER A 342 -12.57 14.38 -52.02
CA SER A 342 -11.63 15.16 -52.83
C SER A 342 -10.67 16.07 -52.06
N GLU A 343 -10.92 16.28 -50.76
CA GLU A 343 -10.15 17.15 -49.89
C GLU A 343 -8.77 16.58 -49.48
N GLY A 344 -7.91 17.46 -48.94
CA GLY A 344 -6.57 17.10 -48.46
C GLY A 344 -6.59 16.15 -47.25
N PHE A 345 -5.54 15.33 -47.09
CA PHE A 345 -5.49 14.23 -46.10
C PHE A 345 -5.89 14.64 -44.68
N ILE A 346 -5.32 15.72 -44.13
CA ILE A 346 -5.64 16.17 -42.75
C ILE A 346 -7.11 16.56 -42.61
N ARG A 347 -7.69 17.27 -43.59
CA ARG A 347 -9.10 17.70 -43.55
C ARG A 347 -10.05 16.52 -43.63
N LYS A 348 -9.83 15.60 -44.58
CA LYS A 348 -10.67 14.41 -44.73
C LYS A 348 -10.55 13.48 -43.51
N TYR A 349 -9.33 13.29 -42.98
CA TYR A 349 -9.09 12.48 -41.79
C TYR A 349 -9.86 13.03 -40.56
N LEU A 350 -9.71 14.32 -40.25
CA LEU A 350 -10.37 14.94 -39.11
C LEU A 350 -11.90 14.91 -39.24
N TYR A 351 -12.44 15.15 -40.45
CA TYR A 351 -13.87 15.05 -40.70
C TYR A 351 -14.40 13.63 -40.50
N CYS A 352 -13.72 12.61 -41.04
CA CYS A 352 -14.12 11.22 -40.91
C CYS A 352 -13.99 10.71 -39.47
N LEU A 353 -12.94 11.11 -38.73
CA LEU A 353 -12.79 10.82 -37.30
C LEU A 353 -13.93 11.44 -36.48
N TRP A 354 -14.30 12.69 -36.77
CA TRP A 354 -15.45 13.36 -36.16
C TRP A 354 -16.77 12.63 -36.49
N TRP A 355 -16.99 12.27 -37.75
CA TRP A 355 -18.18 11.53 -38.19
C TRP A 355 -18.29 10.18 -37.46
N GLY A 356 -17.18 9.45 -37.35
CA GLY A 356 -17.12 8.18 -36.62
C GLY A 356 -17.39 8.36 -35.12
N LEU A 357 -16.79 9.39 -34.50
CA LEU A 357 -16.98 9.67 -33.07
C LEU A 357 -18.42 10.10 -32.76
N ARG A 358 -18.98 11.00 -33.56
CA ARG A 358 -20.38 11.45 -33.45
C ARG A 358 -21.34 10.28 -33.46
N ASN A 359 -21.26 9.42 -34.47
CA ASN A 359 -22.19 8.31 -34.64
C ASN A 359 -21.96 7.16 -33.64
N LEU A 360 -20.71 6.90 -33.23
CA LEU A 360 -20.41 5.93 -32.17
C LEU A 360 -20.98 6.39 -30.81
N SER A 361 -20.88 7.70 -30.51
CA SER A 361 -21.40 8.28 -29.26
C SER A 361 -22.91 8.52 -29.26
N SER A 362 -23.53 8.75 -30.41
CA SER A 362 -24.99 8.86 -30.56
C SER A 362 -25.68 7.52 -30.81
N LEU A 363 -24.98 6.38 -30.79
CA LEU A 363 -25.51 5.04 -31.09
C LEU A 363 -26.15 4.95 -32.50
N GLY A 364 -25.64 5.74 -33.45
CA GLY A 364 -26.19 5.86 -34.81
C GLY A 364 -27.47 6.71 -34.91
N GLN A 365 -27.92 7.36 -33.82
CA GLN A 365 -29.04 8.30 -33.88
C GLN A 365 -28.72 9.45 -34.86
N GLY A 366 -29.60 9.65 -35.85
CA GLY A 366 -29.45 10.62 -36.92
C GLY A 366 -28.88 10.06 -38.23
N LEU A 367 -28.60 8.76 -38.34
CA LEU A 367 -28.25 8.12 -39.62
C LEU A 367 -29.50 7.88 -40.48
N PHE A 368 -29.63 8.62 -41.58
CA PHE A 368 -30.69 8.43 -42.58
C PHE A 368 -30.23 7.45 -43.66
N THR A 369 -30.70 6.21 -43.58
CA THR A 369 -30.28 5.14 -44.51
C THR A 369 -31.14 5.07 -45.77
N SER A 370 -30.52 4.81 -46.92
CA SER A 370 -31.23 4.33 -48.11
C SER A 370 -31.71 2.88 -47.95
N THR A 371 -32.46 2.35 -48.94
CA THR A 371 -32.89 0.94 -48.99
C THR A 371 -31.75 -0.04 -49.29
N TYR A 372 -30.50 0.43 -49.43
CA TYR A 372 -29.35 -0.40 -49.73
C TYR A 372 -28.90 -1.25 -48.53
N VAL A 373 -28.86 -2.57 -48.73
CA VAL A 373 -28.61 -3.56 -47.67
C VAL A 373 -27.28 -3.33 -46.93
N GLY A 374 -26.19 -3.02 -47.64
CA GLY A 374 -24.87 -2.83 -47.01
C GLY A 374 -24.79 -1.60 -46.10
N GLU A 375 -25.61 -0.59 -46.36
CA GLU A 375 -25.72 0.64 -45.56
C GLU A 375 -26.53 0.40 -44.29
N ILE A 376 -27.65 -0.31 -44.40
CA ILE A 376 -28.46 -0.75 -43.26
C ILE A 376 -27.62 -1.64 -42.33
N ILE A 377 -26.86 -2.60 -42.88
CA ILE A 377 -25.95 -3.44 -42.09
C ILE A 377 -24.87 -2.59 -41.40
N PHE A 378 -24.25 -1.62 -42.08
CA PHE A 378 -23.24 -0.75 -41.48
C PHE A 378 -23.81 0.11 -40.35
N ALA A 379 -25.01 0.66 -40.51
CA ALA A 379 -25.71 1.41 -39.47
C ALA A 379 -26.06 0.54 -38.25
N ILE A 380 -26.51 -0.71 -38.46
CA ILE A 380 -26.75 -1.68 -37.38
C ILE A 380 -25.46 -2.00 -36.62
N ILE A 381 -24.34 -2.19 -37.33
CA ILE A 381 -23.03 -2.42 -36.71
C ILE A 381 -22.61 -1.21 -35.85
N ILE A 382 -22.77 0.03 -36.35
CA ILE A 382 -22.48 1.25 -35.59
C ILE A 382 -23.31 1.31 -34.29
N ALA A 383 -24.61 1.02 -34.36
CA ALA A 383 -25.49 1.05 -33.20
C ALA A 383 -25.09 0.00 -32.13
N ILE A 384 -24.81 -1.25 -32.54
CA ILE A 384 -24.41 -2.33 -31.63
C ILE A 384 -23.03 -2.05 -31.01
N VAL A 385 -22.04 -1.69 -31.83
CA VAL A 385 -20.67 -1.41 -31.37
C VAL A 385 -20.64 -0.17 -30.48
N GLY A 386 -21.40 0.87 -30.84
CA GLY A 386 -21.58 2.08 -30.01
C GLY A 386 -22.13 1.74 -28.63
N LEU A 387 -23.21 0.94 -28.57
CA LEU A 387 -23.85 0.59 -27.30
C LEU A 387 -22.90 -0.18 -26.37
N VAL A 388 -22.21 -1.20 -26.90
CA VAL A 388 -21.27 -2.02 -26.13
C VAL A 388 -20.06 -1.19 -25.67
N LEU A 389 -19.43 -0.42 -26.55
CA LEU A 389 -18.24 0.35 -26.21
C LEU A 389 -18.54 1.52 -25.26
N PHE A 390 -19.69 2.17 -25.41
CA PHE A 390 -20.11 3.26 -24.51
C PHE A 390 -20.44 2.73 -23.10
N ALA A 391 -21.13 1.59 -23.01
CA ALA A 391 -21.38 0.91 -21.73
C ALA A 391 -20.09 0.46 -21.04
N LEU A 392 -19.14 -0.12 -21.79
CA LEU A 392 -17.82 -0.51 -21.27
C LEU A 392 -17.01 0.70 -20.81
N LEU A 393 -17.05 1.81 -21.54
CA LEU A 393 -16.36 3.04 -21.15
C LEU A 393 -16.88 3.56 -19.81
N ILE A 394 -18.21 3.73 -19.67
CA ILE A 394 -18.84 4.21 -18.44
C ILE A 394 -18.59 3.25 -17.28
N GLY A 395 -18.80 1.95 -17.46
CA GLY A 395 -18.61 0.94 -16.41
C GLY A 395 -17.17 0.91 -15.89
N ASN A 396 -16.19 0.89 -16.80
CA ASN A 396 -14.77 0.88 -16.41
C ASN A 396 -14.35 2.22 -15.77
N MET A 397 -14.80 3.37 -16.29
CA MET A 397 -14.55 4.68 -15.64
C MET A 397 -15.09 4.69 -14.21
N GLN A 398 -16.32 4.19 -14.01
CA GLN A 398 -16.96 4.15 -12.70
C GLN A 398 -16.16 3.29 -11.72
N THR A 399 -15.72 2.09 -12.13
CA THR A 399 -14.88 1.22 -11.27
C THR A 399 -13.56 1.90 -10.90
N TYR A 400 -12.88 2.57 -11.84
CA TYR A 400 -11.63 3.28 -11.53
C TYR A 400 -11.86 4.44 -10.56
N LEU A 401 -12.88 5.27 -10.77
CA LEU A 401 -13.21 6.37 -9.86
C LEU A 401 -13.55 5.84 -8.46
N GLN A 402 -14.44 4.85 -8.37
CA GLN A 402 -14.79 4.20 -7.11
C GLN A 402 -13.57 3.62 -6.38
N SER A 403 -12.63 2.97 -7.09
CA SER A 403 -11.43 2.39 -6.48
C SER A 403 -10.57 3.42 -5.72
N THR A 404 -10.55 4.67 -6.18
CA THR A 404 -9.80 5.75 -5.52
C THR A 404 -10.58 6.38 -4.35
N THR A 405 -11.91 6.30 -4.34
CA THR A 405 -12.75 6.89 -3.29
C THR A 405 -13.14 5.91 -2.18
N VAL A 406 -12.92 4.59 -2.32
CA VAL A 406 -13.32 3.57 -1.32
C VAL A 406 -12.98 3.98 0.12
N ARG A 407 -11.73 4.35 0.40
CA ARG A 407 -11.29 4.71 1.76
C ARG A 407 -11.93 6.00 2.29
N LEU A 408 -12.22 6.95 1.41
CA LEU A 408 -12.91 8.20 1.79
C LEU A 408 -14.39 7.94 2.06
N GLU A 409 -15.01 7.02 1.31
CA GLU A 409 -16.41 6.66 1.49
C GLU A 409 -16.62 5.74 2.70
N GLU A 410 -15.72 4.79 2.95
CA GLU A 410 -15.65 4.02 4.21
C GLU A 410 -15.60 4.95 5.44
N TRP A 411 -14.78 6.01 5.39
CA TRP A 411 -14.71 7.03 6.44
C TRP A 411 -16.01 7.83 6.55
N ARG A 412 -16.58 8.28 5.42
CA ARG A 412 -17.82 9.06 5.39
C ARG A 412 -18.99 8.27 5.97
N ILE A 413 -19.14 7.00 5.57
CA ILE A 413 -20.19 6.10 6.08
C ILE A 413 -20.00 5.92 7.58
N ARG A 414 -18.83 5.45 8.02
CA ARG A 414 -18.54 5.22 9.46
C ARG A 414 -18.79 6.47 10.31
N ARG A 415 -18.37 7.65 9.84
CA ARG A 415 -18.62 8.93 10.53
C ARG A 415 -20.11 9.27 10.60
N THR A 416 -20.85 9.01 9.52
CA THR A 416 -22.30 9.27 9.47
C THR A 416 -23.04 8.35 10.42
N ASP A 417 -22.68 7.07 10.46
CA ASP A 417 -23.25 6.08 11.38
C ASP A 417 -22.96 6.46 12.84
N THR A 418 -21.73 6.87 13.18
CA THR A 418 -21.39 7.36 14.53
C THR A 418 -22.23 8.60 14.89
N GLU A 419 -22.34 9.62 14.03
CA GLU A 419 -23.14 10.82 14.32
C GLU A 419 -24.64 10.50 14.49
N GLN A 420 -25.21 9.63 13.66
CA GLN A 420 -26.60 9.18 13.79
C GLN A 420 -26.83 8.42 15.09
N TRP A 421 -25.91 7.51 15.47
CA TRP A 421 -25.95 6.79 16.74
C TRP A 421 -25.85 7.74 17.94
N MET A 422 -24.91 8.70 17.91
CA MET A 422 -24.77 9.72 18.97
C MET A 422 -25.97 10.65 19.08
N HIS A 423 -26.65 10.94 17.96
CA HIS A 423 -27.87 11.73 17.93
C HIS A 423 -29.04 10.94 18.53
N HIS A 424 -29.26 9.70 18.08
CA HIS A 424 -30.32 8.82 18.58
C HIS A 424 -30.18 8.52 20.09
N ARG A 425 -28.94 8.39 20.59
CA ARG A 425 -28.63 8.25 22.02
C ARG A 425 -28.59 9.58 22.80
N GLN A 426 -28.93 10.70 22.18
CA GLN A 426 -29.02 12.03 22.79
C GLN A 426 -27.76 12.44 23.58
N LEU A 427 -26.57 12.05 23.13
CA LEU A 427 -25.35 12.27 23.91
C LEU A 427 -25.07 13.77 24.14
N PRO A 428 -24.58 14.16 25.34
CA PRO A 428 -24.08 15.51 25.62
C PRO A 428 -23.04 15.99 24.61
N HIS A 429 -22.98 17.31 24.41
CA HIS A 429 -22.07 17.92 23.42
C HIS A 429 -20.59 17.58 23.69
N GLU A 430 -20.16 17.55 24.95
CA GLU A 430 -18.79 17.21 25.34
C GLU A 430 -18.41 15.76 25.01
N LEU A 431 -19.32 14.80 25.23
CA LEU A 431 -19.12 13.42 24.83
C LEU A 431 -19.10 13.26 23.31
N LYS A 432 -20.00 13.95 22.58
CA LYS A 432 -19.97 13.98 21.11
C LYS A 432 -18.64 14.50 20.57
N GLN A 433 -18.12 15.59 21.15
CA GLN A 433 -16.83 16.14 20.76
C GLN A 433 -15.67 15.19 21.09
N SER A 434 -15.73 14.51 22.24
CA SER A 434 -14.72 13.52 22.64
C SER A 434 -14.68 12.32 21.70
N VAL A 435 -15.85 11.79 21.30
CA VAL A 435 -15.97 10.70 20.31
C VAL A 435 -15.44 11.13 18.94
N ARG A 436 -15.81 12.32 18.45
CA ARG A 436 -15.29 12.87 17.18
C ARG A 436 -13.77 12.99 17.17
N SER A 437 -13.18 13.50 18.26
CA SER A 437 -11.73 13.61 18.39
C SER A 437 -11.05 12.25 18.39
N TYR A 438 -11.63 11.25 19.08
CA TYR A 438 -11.12 9.88 19.08
C TYR A 438 -11.23 9.21 17.70
N ASP A 439 -12.38 9.27 17.04
CA ASP A 439 -12.58 8.67 15.71
C ASP A 439 -11.68 9.34 14.65
N GLN A 440 -11.50 10.66 14.73
CA GLN A 440 -10.57 11.38 13.86
C GLN A 440 -9.12 10.94 14.10
N TYR A 441 -8.67 10.89 15.35
CA TYR A 441 -7.31 10.46 15.69
C TYR A 441 -7.06 9.00 15.26
N LYS A 442 -7.98 8.08 15.63
CA LYS A 442 -7.91 6.66 15.23
C LYS A 442 -7.86 6.50 13.71
N TRP A 443 -8.64 7.29 12.96
CA TRP A 443 -8.58 7.25 11.50
C TRP A 443 -7.24 7.76 10.94
N VAL A 444 -6.67 8.82 11.52
CA VAL A 444 -5.36 9.33 11.07
C VAL A 444 -4.23 8.34 11.38
N ALA A 445 -4.25 7.73 12.58
CA ALA A 445 -3.25 6.76 13.01
C ALA A 445 -3.32 5.44 12.21
N THR A 446 -4.50 4.81 12.12
CA THR A 446 -4.63 3.47 11.51
C THR A 446 -5.10 3.48 10.05
N ARG A 447 -5.44 4.64 9.47
CA ARG A 447 -6.12 4.77 8.16
C ARG A 447 -7.38 3.90 8.04
N GLY A 448 -8.06 3.67 9.17
CA GLY A 448 -9.28 2.86 9.25
C GLY A 448 -9.06 1.35 9.31
N VAL A 449 -7.80 0.89 9.31
CA VAL A 449 -7.40 -0.51 9.41
C VAL A 449 -7.63 -1.04 10.83
N ASP A 450 -8.05 -2.31 10.92
CA ASP A 450 -8.11 -3.08 12.17
C ASP A 450 -6.88 -3.99 12.27
N GLU A 451 -5.94 -3.58 13.12
CA GLU A 451 -4.67 -4.29 13.36
C GLU A 451 -4.88 -5.69 13.95
N GLU A 452 -5.89 -5.88 14.82
CA GLU A 452 -6.17 -7.20 15.38
C GLU A 452 -6.72 -8.15 14.30
N ALA A 453 -7.56 -7.65 13.38
CA ALA A 453 -8.08 -8.45 12.29
C ALA A 453 -6.96 -8.93 11.34
N ILE A 454 -6.00 -8.05 11.01
CA ILE A 454 -4.81 -8.44 10.23
C ILE A 454 -4.02 -9.52 10.97
N LEU A 455 -3.68 -9.30 12.25
CA LEU A 455 -2.91 -10.27 13.04
C LEU A 455 -3.64 -11.62 13.20
N LYS A 456 -4.97 -11.63 13.28
CA LYS A 456 -5.79 -12.87 13.35
C LYS A 456 -5.83 -13.63 12.02
N SER A 457 -5.62 -12.97 10.88
CA SER A 457 -5.56 -13.60 9.56
C SER A 457 -4.25 -14.34 9.26
N LEU A 458 -3.20 -14.06 10.04
CA LEU A 458 -1.88 -14.65 9.85
C LEU A 458 -1.75 -16.01 10.59
N PRO A 459 -0.89 -16.93 10.10
CA PRO A 459 -0.44 -18.09 10.86
C PRO A 459 0.08 -17.71 12.25
N MET A 460 -0.09 -18.61 13.23
CA MET A 460 0.21 -18.31 14.63
C MET A 460 1.68 -17.92 14.86
N ASP A 461 2.61 -18.57 14.16
CA ASP A 461 4.05 -18.32 14.29
C ASP A 461 4.40 -16.89 13.84
N LEU A 462 3.96 -16.49 12.64
CA LEU A 462 4.15 -15.13 12.13
C LEU A 462 3.49 -14.06 13.03
N ARG A 463 2.29 -14.36 13.55
CA ARG A 463 1.61 -13.47 14.51
C ARG A 463 2.41 -13.29 15.79
N ARG A 464 3.03 -14.36 16.31
CA ARG A 464 3.90 -14.32 17.49
C ARG A 464 5.17 -13.52 17.21
N ASP A 465 5.85 -13.78 16.10
CA ASP A 465 7.09 -13.08 15.73
C ASP A 465 6.87 -11.58 15.58
N ILE A 466 5.78 -11.17 14.91
CA ILE A 466 5.40 -9.75 14.78
C ILE A 466 5.10 -9.13 16.16
N LYS A 467 4.31 -9.81 17.01
CA LYS A 467 4.02 -9.31 18.36
C LYS A 467 5.27 -9.22 19.24
N ARG A 468 6.18 -10.20 19.17
CA ARG A 468 7.47 -10.15 19.86
C ARG A 468 8.29 -8.95 19.38
N HIS A 469 8.40 -8.74 18.06
CA HIS A 469 9.15 -7.62 17.50
C HIS A 469 8.60 -6.24 17.93
N LEU A 470 7.28 -6.08 18.01
CA LEU A 470 6.64 -4.82 18.40
C LEU A 470 6.70 -4.54 19.91
N CYS A 471 6.69 -5.58 20.75
CA CYS A 471 6.46 -5.44 22.19
C CYS A 471 7.68 -5.74 23.08
N LEU A 472 8.64 -6.56 22.64
CA LEU A 472 9.68 -7.13 23.52
C LEU A 472 10.51 -6.06 24.26
N ASP A 473 10.94 -5.02 23.54
CA ASP A 473 11.78 -3.95 24.10
C ASP A 473 11.03 -3.10 25.13
N LEU A 474 9.70 -2.98 25.01
CA LEU A 474 8.83 -2.29 25.97
C LEU A 474 8.58 -3.17 27.20
N VAL A 475 8.35 -4.48 27.00
CA VAL A 475 8.16 -5.44 28.11
C VAL A 475 9.42 -5.53 28.96
N ARG A 476 10.62 -5.53 28.36
CA ARG A 476 11.91 -5.55 29.07
C ARG A 476 12.22 -4.27 29.87
N GLN A 477 11.54 -3.14 29.63
CA GLN A 477 11.69 -1.97 30.50
C GLN A 477 11.18 -2.23 31.93
N VAL A 478 10.29 -3.21 32.11
CA VAL A 478 9.83 -3.63 33.44
C VAL A 478 10.90 -4.53 34.07
N PRO A 479 11.58 -4.12 35.16
CA PRO A 479 12.74 -4.84 35.70
C PRO A 479 12.43 -6.25 36.22
N LEU A 480 11.15 -6.54 36.50
CA LEU A 480 10.70 -7.88 36.83
C LEU A 480 10.64 -8.79 35.59
N PHE A 481 10.20 -8.26 34.44
CA PHE A 481 10.02 -9.01 33.21
C PHE A 481 11.35 -9.30 32.52
N ASP A 482 12.33 -8.40 32.62
CA ASP A 482 13.69 -8.64 32.10
C ASP A 482 14.40 -9.84 32.76
N LEU A 483 13.97 -10.25 33.96
CA LEU A 483 14.44 -11.46 34.64
C LEU A 483 13.68 -12.74 34.26
N MET A 484 12.67 -12.65 33.40
CA MET A 484 11.91 -13.81 32.92
C MET A 484 12.61 -14.48 31.74
N ASP A 485 12.37 -15.77 31.55
CA ASP A 485 12.84 -16.48 30.36
C ASP A 485 12.07 -16.02 29.11
N ASP A 486 12.71 -16.13 27.94
CA ASP A 486 12.14 -15.66 26.67
C ASP A 486 10.75 -16.24 26.34
N ARG A 487 10.42 -17.45 26.84
CA ARG A 487 9.10 -18.07 26.64
C ARG A 487 8.00 -17.33 27.39
N MET A 488 8.31 -16.81 28.58
CA MET A 488 7.38 -16.03 29.39
C MET A 488 7.24 -14.60 28.84
N LEU A 489 8.35 -14.02 28.34
CA LEU A 489 8.30 -12.75 27.59
C LEU A 489 7.43 -12.86 26.34
N ASP A 490 7.52 -13.97 25.59
CA ASP A 490 6.63 -14.25 24.45
C ASP A 490 5.17 -14.37 24.89
N ALA A 491 4.89 -15.08 25.98
CA ALA A 491 3.52 -15.22 26.51
C ALA A 491 2.90 -13.87 26.92
N ILE A 492 3.71 -12.90 27.37
CA ILE A 492 3.29 -11.51 27.61
C ILE A 492 3.06 -10.79 26.27
N CYS A 493 4.02 -10.85 25.35
CA CYS A 493 3.94 -10.18 24.04
C CYS A 493 2.70 -10.62 23.25
N GLU A 494 2.34 -11.92 23.28
CA GLU A 494 1.13 -12.44 22.65
C GLU A 494 -0.18 -11.86 23.21
N ARG A 495 -0.21 -11.49 24.50
CA ARG A 495 -1.39 -10.99 25.22
C ARG A 495 -1.57 -9.49 25.16
N LEU A 496 -0.51 -8.73 24.89
CA LEU A 496 -0.58 -7.29 24.70
C LEU A 496 -1.53 -6.91 23.54
N LYS A 497 -2.37 -5.90 23.78
CA LYS A 497 -3.34 -5.33 22.81
C LYS A 497 -3.04 -3.86 22.57
N PRO A 498 -3.13 -3.35 21.32
CA PRO A 498 -2.91 -1.94 21.05
C PRO A 498 -4.03 -1.08 21.66
N CYS A 499 -3.66 0.09 22.17
CA CYS A 499 -4.53 1.04 22.86
C CYS A 499 -4.22 2.46 22.39
N LEU A 500 -5.27 3.24 22.10
CA LEU A 500 -5.18 4.64 21.68
C LEU A 500 -5.91 5.52 22.70
N ARG A 501 -5.25 6.57 23.18
CA ARG A 501 -5.82 7.54 24.14
C ARG A 501 -5.72 8.95 23.57
N THR A 502 -6.81 9.72 23.63
CA THR A 502 -6.86 11.11 23.18
C THR A 502 -6.35 12.09 24.26
N PRO A 503 -5.90 13.29 23.87
CA PRO A 503 -5.47 14.32 24.81
C PRO A 503 -6.52 14.61 25.87
N SER A 504 -6.07 14.95 27.07
CA SER A 504 -6.89 15.28 28.25
C SER A 504 -7.77 14.15 28.82
N THR A 505 -7.78 12.95 28.23
CA THR A 505 -8.45 11.80 28.84
C THR A 505 -7.80 11.41 30.16
N CYS A 506 -8.62 11.10 31.17
CA CYS A 506 -8.17 10.51 32.42
C CYS A 506 -8.19 8.99 32.25
N LEU A 507 -7.06 8.32 32.42
CA LEU A 507 -6.94 6.87 32.22
C LEU A 507 -7.39 6.11 33.48
N VAL A 508 -6.94 6.60 34.64
CA VAL A 508 -7.28 6.07 35.97
C VAL A 508 -7.17 7.21 36.99
N ARG A 509 -7.98 7.20 38.05
CA ARG A 509 -7.86 8.15 39.19
C ARG A 509 -7.25 7.46 40.40
N GLU A 510 -6.66 8.25 41.28
CA GLU A 510 -6.19 7.79 42.60
C GLU A 510 -7.37 7.16 43.37
N GLY A 511 -7.25 5.87 43.71
CA GLY A 511 -8.30 5.07 44.35
C GLY A 511 -9.09 4.11 43.43
N ASP A 512 -9.15 4.38 42.12
CA ASP A 512 -9.90 3.54 41.16
C ASP A 512 -9.28 2.13 41.05
N PRO A 513 -10.08 1.06 40.83
CA PRO A 513 -9.55 -0.28 40.59
C PRO A 513 -8.77 -0.34 39.27
N LEU A 514 -7.56 -0.88 39.34
CA LEU A 514 -6.64 -0.94 38.22
C LEU A 514 -6.86 -2.22 37.39
N ASN A 515 -7.36 -2.07 36.16
CA ASN A 515 -7.74 -3.19 35.28
C ASN A 515 -6.66 -3.61 34.28
N GLU A 516 -5.76 -2.69 33.90
CA GLU A 516 -4.75 -2.89 32.87
C GLU A 516 -3.43 -2.20 33.24
N MET A 517 -2.32 -2.81 32.81
CA MET A 517 -0.98 -2.21 32.82
C MET A 517 -0.68 -1.70 31.40
N LEU A 518 -0.19 -0.47 31.28
CA LEU A 518 0.06 0.18 29.98
C LEU A 518 1.54 0.40 29.73
N PHE A 519 1.97 0.14 28.50
CA PHE A 519 3.34 0.31 28.00
C PHE A 519 3.31 1.38 26.92
N ILE A 520 3.98 2.51 27.13
CA ILE A 520 3.82 3.70 26.27
C ILE A 520 4.75 3.60 25.07
N VAL A 521 4.17 3.49 23.87
CA VAL A 521 4.93 3.50 22.60
C VAL A 521 5.22 4.94 22.19
N ARG A 522 4.21 5.81 22.26
CA ARG A 522 4.27 7.22 21.87
C ARG A 522 3.35 8.10 22.71
N GLY A 523 3.71 9.38 22.79
CA GLY A 523 2.98 10.39 23.53
C GLY A 523 3.40 10.48 25.00
N HIS A 524 2.70 11.33 25.76
CA HIS A 524 3.02 11.62 27.16
C HIS A 524 1.76 11.64 28.04
N LEU A 525 1.90 11.06 29.24
CA LEU A 525 0.93 11.11 30.32
C LEU A 525 1.52 11.92 31.50
N ASP A 526 0.70 12.71 32.17
CA ASP A 526 1.03 13.23 33.50
C ASP A 526 0.38 12.32 34.56
N SER A 527 1.16 11.94 35.57
CA SER A 527 0.76 11.09 36.69
C SER A 527 0.96 11.86 38.00
N PHE A 528 -0.08 12.01 38.80
CA PHE A 528 -0.06 12.80 40.03
C PHE A 528 -0.83 12.14 41.18
N THR A 529 -0.40 12.40 42.41
CA THR A 529 -1.02 11.88 43.64
C THR A 529 -1.12 12.96 44.72
N THR A 530 -2.23 12.90 45.45
CA THR A 530 -2.56 13.70 46.62
C THR A 530 -2.36 12.93 47.94
N ASN A 531 -1.95 11.66 47.85
CA ASN A 531 -1.79 10.72 48.96
C ASN A 531 -3.06 10.67 49.84
N GLY A 532 -4.19 10.37 49.21
CA GLY A 532 -5.50 10.34 49.86
C GLY A 532 -6.01 11.71 50.32
N GLY A 533 -5.69 12.79 49.58
CA GLY A 533 -6.15 14.15 49.89
C GLY A 533 -5.41 14.86 51.04
N ARG A 534 -4.17 14.45 51.36
CA ARG A 534 -3.39 15.06 52.44
C ARG A 534 -3.02 16.50 52.11
N THR A 535 -3.47 17.46 52.91
CA THR A 535 -3.22 18.89 52.68
C THR A 535 -1.72 19.20 52.64
N GLY A 536 -1.29 19.90 51.58
CA GLY A 536 0.12 20.23 51.33
C GLY A 536 0.95 19.13 50.67
N PHE A 537 0.37 17.98 50.30
CA PHE A 537 1.06 16.93 49.55
C PHE A 537 0.53 16.86 48.10
N PHE A 538 1.38 17.21 47.14
CA PHE A 538 1.13 17.00 45.71
C PHE A 538 2.44 16.54 45.07
N ASN A 539 2.44 15.34 44.51
CA ASN A 539 3.57 14.81 43.74
C ASN A 539 3.11 14.58 42.30
N SER A 540 3.90 15.03 41.33
CA SER A 540 3.62 14.86 39.90
C SER A 540 4.86 14.37 39.17
N SER A 541 4.62 13.50 38.20
CA SER A 541 5.63 12.81 37.39
C SER A 541 5.11 12.66 35.97
N ARG A 542 5.97 12.82 34.98
CA ARG A 542 5.62 12.59 33.57
C ARG A 542 6.05 11.17 33.18
N ILE A 543 5.21 10.54 32.36
CA ILE A 543 5.41 9.20 31.79
C ILE A 543 5.45 9.40 30.27
N GLY A 544 6.53 8.96 29.61
CA GLY A 544 6.77 9.13 28.19
C GLY A 544 6.99 7.80 27.44
N PRO A 545 7.48 7.85 26.19
CA PRO A 545 7.79 6.67 25.40
C PRO A 545 8.82 5.77 26.09
N GLY A 546 8.53 4.47 26.18
CA GLY A 546 9.34 3.48 26.89
C GLY A 546 8.97 3.29 28.37
N ASP A 547 8.27 4.25 28.99
CA ASP A 547 7.76 4.08 30.35
C ASP A 547 6.48 3.21 30.37
N PHE A 548 6.10 2.78 31.57
CA PHE A 548 4.87 2.03 31.82
C PHE A 548 4.09 2.59 33.02
N CYS A 549 2.81 2.26 33.13
CA CYS A 549 1.99 2.55 34.31
C CYS A 549 1.06 1.39 34.67
N GLY A 550 0.60 1.37 35.93
CA GLY A 550 -0.16 0.26 36.51
C GLY A 550 0.72 -0.86 37.08
N GLU A 551 1.90 -0.52 37.60
CA GLU A 551 2.83 -1.47 38.22
C GLU A 551 2.27 -2.16 39.48
N GLU A 552 1.24 -1.58 40.10
CA GLU A 552 0.54 -2.17 41.24
C GLU A 552 -0.05 -3.55 40.90
N LEU A 553 -0.50 -3.75 39.66
CA LEU A 553 -1.00 -5.04 39.17
C LEU A 553 0.05 -6.16 39.22
N LEU A 554 1.34 -5.85 39.08
CA LEU A 554 2.41 -6.85 39.22
C LEU A 554 2.42 -7.46 40.62
N THR A 555 2.22 -6.62 41.66
CA THR A 555 2.21 -7.09 43.05
C THR A 555 1.01 -7.98 43.36
N TRP A 556 -0.16 -7.62 42.85
CA TRP A 556 -1.38 -8.43 42.96
C TRP A 556 -1.28 -9.75 42.17
N ALA A 557 -0.79 -9.71 40.93
CA ALA A 557 -0.71 -10.89 40.08
C ALA A 557 0.30 -11.94 40.58
N LEU A 558 1.31 -11.53 41.36
CA LEU A 558 2.33 -12.44 41.93
C LEU A 558 1.98 -13.01 43.30
N ASP A 559 0.99 -12.43 44.01
CA ASP A 559 0.54 -12.95 45.32
C ASP A 559 0.00 -14.39 45.17
N PRO A 560 0.55 -15.40 45.88
CA PRO A 560 0.07 -16.79 45.83
C PRO A 560 -1.45 -16.92 45.98
N ARG A 561 -2.07 -16.11 46.84
CA ARG A 561 -3.52 -16.08 47.06
C ARG A 561 -4.06 -14.70 46.68
N PRO A 562 -4.12 -14.38 45.37
CA PRO A 562 -4.51 -13.05 44.93
C PRO A 562 -5.98 -12.83 45.29
N ASN A 563 -6.24 -11.82 46.12
CA ASN A 563 -7.61 -11.41 46.44
C ASN A 563 -8.41 -11.17 45.15
N ILE A 564 -9.68 -11.53 45.14
CA ILE A 564 -10.58 -11.33 43.99
C ILE A 564 -10.67 -9.84 43.62
N VAL A 565 -10.49 -8.96 44.60
CA VAL A 565 -10.46 -7.50 44.44
C VAL A 565 -9.14 -7.05 43.80
N LEU A 566 -9.23 -6.28 42.72
CA LEU A 566 -8.11 -5.64 42.03
C LEU A 566 -7.48 -4.53 42.91
N PRO A 567 -6.18 -4.23 42.76
CA PRO A 567 -5.54 -3.15 43.50
C PRO A 567 -6.09 -1.79 43.06
N SER A 568 -6.27 -0.88 44.02
CA SER A 568 -6.54 0.54 43.74
C SER A 568 -5.29 1.24 43.20
N SER A 569 -5.46 2.10 42.20
CA SER A 569 -4.38 2.93 41.67
C SER A 569 -3.86 3.92 42.71
N THR A 570 -2.54 4.03 42.85
CA THR A 570 -1.90 4.98 43.78
C THR A 570 -1.86 6.41 43.26
N ARG A 571 -2.16 6.63 41.96
CA ARG A 571 -2.06 7.92 41.28
C ARG A 571 -3.20 8.14 40.31
N THR A 572 -3.49 9.40 40.01
CA THR A 572 -4.31 9.81 38.86
C THR A 572 -3.41 9.95 37.64
N VAL A 573 -3.75 9.31 36.53
CA VAL A 573 -2.99 9.37 35.27
C VAL A 573 -3.85 9.97 34.17
N LYS A 574 -3.33 10.99 33.48
CA LYS A 574 -4.03 11.77 32.45
C LYS A 574 -3.19 11.95 31.21
N ALA A 575 -3.77 11.77 30.03
CA ALA A 575 -3.10 12.03 28.77
C ALA A 575 -2.88 13.53 28.52
N ILE A 576 -1.65 13.89 28.16
CA ILE A 576 -1.30 15.26 27.75
C ILE A 576 -1.45 15.38 26.23
N THR A 577 -0.90 14.41 25.51
CA THR A 577 -0.94 14.30 24.05
C THR A 577 -1.85 13.16 23.62
N GLU A 578 -1.99 12.96 22.32
CA GLU A 578 -2.37 11.65 21.77
C GLU A 578 -1.32 10.61 22.23
N VAL A 579 -1.77 9.44 22.65
CA VAL A 579 -0.93 8.37 23.20
C VAL A 579 -1.25 7.03 22.53
N GLU A 580 -0.19 6.38 22.06
CA GLU A 580 -0.19 5.03 21.50
C GLU A 580 0.50 4.13 22.52
N ALA A 581 -0.19 3.11 23.00
CA ALA A 581 0.29 2.23 24.05
C ALA A 581 -0.12 0.78 23.78
N PHE A 582 0.58 -0.18 24.39
CA PHE A 582 0.06 -1.53 24.54
C PHE A 582 -0.54 -1.71 25.93
N ALA A 583 -1.66 -2.43 26.03
CA ALA A 583 -2.34 -2.76 27.28
C ALA A 583 -2.19 -4.26 27.57
N LEU A 584 -1.82 -4.59 28.81
CA LEU A 584 -1.86 -5.93 29.39
C LEU A 584 -2.97 -5.96 30.45
N VAL A 585 -4.02 -6.73 30.19
CA VAL A 585 -5.17 -6.85 31.09
C VAL A 585 -4.79 -7.66 32.34
N SER A 586 -5.40 -7.33 33.49
CA SER A 586 -5.14 -7.99 34.78
C SER A 586 -5.31 -9.52 34.73
N GLU A 587 -6.31 -10.04 34.00
CA GLU A 587 -6.52 -11.48 33.80
C GLU A 587 -5.37 -12.15 33.03
N ASP A 588 -4.92 -11.52 31.95
CA ASP A 588 -3.80 -11.96 31.11
C ASP A 588 -2.48 -11.95 31.91
N LEU A 589 -2.25 -10.90 32.71
CA LEU A 589 -1.11 -10.81 33.62
C LEU A 589 -1.18 -11.89 34.71
N LYS A 590 -2.36 -12.15 35.30
CA LYS A 590 -2.56 -13.21 36.30
C LYS A 590 -2.26 -14.60 35.73
N PHE A 591 -2.66 -14.88 34.49
CA PHE A 591 -2.34 -16.12 33.79
C PHE A 591 -0.82 -16.32 33.65
N VAL A 592 -0.11 -15.31 33.15
CA VAL A 592 1.36 -15.36 33.02
C VAL A 592 2.03 -15.49 34.39
N ALA A 593 1.60 -14.69 35.38
CA ALA A 593 2.18 -14.71 36.72
C ALA A 593 1.99 -16.07 37.42
N ALA A 594 0.86 -16.77 37.20
CA ALA A 594 0.64 -18.11 37.74
C ALA A 594 1.62 -19.15 37.18
N GLN A 595 2.00 -19.05 35.89
CA GLN A 595 3.05 -19.88 35.31
C GLN A 595 4.43 -19.49 35.86
N PHE A 596 4.70 -18.19 35.99
CA PHE A 596 5.98 -17.68 36.49
C PHE A 596 6.29 -18.08 37.94
N ARG A 597 5.27 -18.13 38.81
CA ARG A 597 5.41 -18.58 40.20
C ARG A 597 6.09 -19.95 40.30
N ARG A 598 5.93 -20.83 39.31
CA ARG A 598 6.47 -22.21 39.30
C ARG A 598 7.98 -22.28 38.99
N LEU A 599 8.61 -21.19 38.55
CA LEU A 599 9.99 -21.15 38.03
C LEU A 599 10.99 -20.54 39.04
N HIS A 600 10.90 -20.95 40.31
CA HIS A 600 11.52 -20.28 41.47
C HIS A 600 13.02 -19.89 41.37
N SER A 601 13.34 -18.70 41.87
CA SER A 601 14.67 -18.36 42.39
C SER A 601 14.58 -17.41 43.60
N LYS A 602 15.52 -17.52 44.54
CA LYS A 602 15.70 -16.56 45.65
C LYS A 602 15.91 -15.12 45.13
N GLN A 603 16.50 -14.99 43.95
CA GLN A 603 16.74 -13.72 43.26
C GLN A 603 15.43 -12.98 42.94
N LEU A 604 14.37 -13.69 42.53
CA LEU A 604 13.07 -13.08 42.26
C LEU A 604 12.38 -12.55 43.52
N ARG A 605 12.52 -13.24 44.66
CA ARG A 605 12.04 -12.72 45.95
C ARG A 605 12.76 -11.42 46.34
N HIS A 606 14.07 -11.31 46.03
CA HIS A 606 14.84 -10.08 46.24
C HIS A 606 14.39 -8.96 45.30
N THR A 607 14.31 -9.22 43.98
CA THR A 607 13.85 -8.25 42.98
C THR A 607 12.44 -7.74 43.30
N PHE A 608 11.51 -8.65 43.65
CA PHE A 608 10.16 -8.26 44.04
C PHE A 608 10.15 -7.31 45.24
N ARG A 609 10.90 -7.62 46.31
CA ARG A 609 11.04 -6.72 47.47
C ARG A 609 11.69 -5.38 47.12
N PHE A 610 12.65 -5.38 46.18
CA PHE A 610 13.39 -4.17 45.78
C PHE A 610 12.55 -3.24 44.90
N HIS A 611 11.73 -3.79 43.99
CA HIS A 611 10.91 -3.01 43.07
C HIS A 611 9.49 -2.72 43.58
N SER A 612 8.91 -3.57 44.45
CA SER A 612 7.56 -3.36 44.98
C SER A 612 7.47 -2.08 45.81
N HIS A 613 6.58 -1.17 45.39
CA HIS A 613 6.31 0.09 46.08
C HIS A 613 6.00 -0.11 47.57
N GLN A 614 5.15 -1.09 47.90
CA GLN A 614 4.78 -1.40 49.30
C GLN A 614 6.00 -1.76 50.17
N TRP A 615 6.90 -2.60 49.65
CA TRP A 615 8.13 -2.99 50.36
C TRP A 615 9.11 -1.83 50.49
N ARG A 616 9.27 -1.00 49.45
CA ARG A 616 10.11 0.21 49.48
C ARG A 616 9.59 1.23 50.49
N THR A 617 8.29 1.51 50.51
CA THR A 617 7.65 2.42 51.46
C THR A 617 7.78 1.90 52.89
N TRP A 618 7.46 0.61 53.13
CA TRP A 618 7.63 0.00 54.45
C TRP A 618 9.07 0.06 54.94
N ALA A 619 10.05 -0.27 54.09
CA ALA A 619 11.47 -0.20 54.43
C ALA A 619 11.92 1.24 54.75
N ALA A 620 11.48 2.23 53.96
CA ALA A 620 11.77 3.64 54.22
C ALA A 620 11.20 4.10 55.57
N CYS A 621 9.94 3.80 55.85
CA CYS A 621 9.30 4.12 57.14
C CYS A 621 9.97 3.40 58.32
N PHE A 622 10.37 2.14 58.14
CA PHE A 622 11.07 1.35 59.17
C PHE A 622 12.46 1.93 59.47
N ILE A 623 13.24 2.30 58.45
CA ILE A 623 14.55 2.95 58.59
C ILE A 623 14.40 4.32 59.28
N GLN A 624 13.43 5.14 58.86
CA GLN A 624 13.11 6.42 59.50
C GLN A 624 12.77 6.22 60.99
N ALA A 625 11.92 5.26 61.32
CA ALA A 625 11.54 4.95 62.70
C ALA A 625 12.73 4.47 63.55
N ALA A 626 13.57 3.59 63.00
CA ALA A 626 14.79 3.12 63.66
C ALA A 626 15.76 4.29 63.93
N TRP A 627 15.92 5.19 62.96
CA TRP A 627 16.71 6.41 63.08
C TRP A 627 16.17 7.36 64.15
N PHE A 628 14.85 7.62 64.19
CA PHE A 628 14.24 8.44 65.23
C PHE A 628 14.41 7.81 66.64
N ARG A 629 14.25 6.48 66.77
CA ARG A 629 14.51 5.76 68.02
C ARG A 629 15.98 5.82 68.45
N TYR A 630 16.92 5.76 67.51
CA TYR A 630 18.35 5.94 67.78
C TYR A 630 18.66 7.38 68.22
N LYS A 631 18.20 8.38 67.47
CA LYS A 631 18.38 9.80 67.77
C LYS A 631 17.83 10.18 69.15
N ARG A 632 16.66 9.65 69.53
CA ARG A 632 16.09 9.82 70.88
C ARG A 632 16.96 9.17 71.96
N ARG A 633 17.42 7.93 71.76
CA ARG A 633 18.32 7.25 72.71
C ARG A 633 19.65 7.97 72.88
N LYS A 634 20.25 8.47 71.78
CA LYS A 634 21.47 9.27 71.82
C LYS A 634 21.26 10.58 72.60
N GLY A 635 20.19 11.32 72.32
CA GLY A 635 19.87 12.55 73.04
C GLY A 635 19.62 12.34 74.55
N VAL A 636 18.95 11.24 74.95
CA VAL A 636 18.76 10.88 76.36
C VAL A 636 20.09 10.45 77.02
N ALA A 637 20.96 9.74 76.31
CA ALA A 637 22.28 9.36 76.82
C ALA A 637 23.23 10.57 76.97
N GLU A 638 23.13 11.55 76.07
CA GLU A 638 23.83 12.84 76.17
C GLU A 638 23.30 13.64 77.37
N LEU A 639 21.97 13.75 77.55
CA LEU A 639 21.36 14.39 78.72
C LEU A 639 21.82 13.76 80.04
N LYS A 640 21.77 12.43 80.15
CA LYS A 640 22.26 11.71 81.35
C LYS A 640 23.75 11.92 81.61
N LYS A 641 24.59 12.03 80.57
CA LYS A 641 26.00 12.40 80.73
C LYS A 641 26.16 13.80 81.29
N TRP A 642 25.41 14.78 80.78
CA TRP A 642 25.42 16.15 81.31
C TRP A 642 24.92 16.23 82.76
N GLU A 643 23.83 15.54 83.10
CA GLU A 643 23.32 15.43 84.48
C GLU A 643 24.37 14.82 85.42
N SER A 644 25.07 13.75 84.99
CA SER A 644 26.13 13.12 85.79
C SER A 644 27.37 14.00 86.00
N MET A 645 27.67 14.92 85.09
CA MET A 645 28.77 15.90 85.25
C MET A 645 28.36 17.09 86.14
N ALA A 646 27.06 17.45 86.15
CA ALA A 646 26.55 18.50 87.02
C ALA A 646 26.48 18.07 88.50
N ALA A 647 26.29 16.77 88.75
CA ALA A 647 26.21 16.20 90.10
C ALA A 647 27.56 16.04 90.82
N SER A 648 28.70 16.32 90.16
CA SER A 648 30.05 16.10 90.71
C SER A 648 30.79 17.42 91.01
N SER A 649 30.20 18.28 91.84
CA SER A 649 30.84 19.48 92.42
C SER A 649 30.63 19.48 93.95
N PRO A 650 31.67 19.52 94.80
CA PRO A 650 31.52 19.45 96.24
C PRO A 650 31.26 20.82 96.90
N GLU A 651 30.45 20.83 97.95
CA GLU A 651 30.23 21.98 98.83
C GLU A 651 31.38 22.16 99.84
N GLN A 652 31.70 23.42 100.17
CA GLN A 652 32.39 23.79 101.42
C GLN A 652 31.71 25.01 102.04
N ALA A 653 31.62 25.02 103.37
CA ALA A 653 30.87 26.00 104.15
C ALA A 653 31.78 26.75 105.13
N THR A 654 31.47 28.02 105.43
CA THR A 654 31.74 28.67 106.74
C THR A 654 30.92 29.95 106.91
N GLU A 655 30.84 30.45 108.15
CA GLU A 655 29.80 31.36 108.65
C GLU A 655 30.20 32.85 108.84
N GLN A 656 29.15 33.69 108.95
CA GLN A 656 28.96 34.83 109.87
C GLN A 656 29.42 36.30 109.58
N THR A 657 28.42 37.19 109.76
CA THR A 657 28.41 38.63 110.18
C THR A 657 28.75 39.80 109.21
N GLY A 658 27.80 40.75 109.11
CA GLY A 658 28.01 42.15 108.65
C GLY A 658 27.08 42.65 107.52
N ALA A 659 26.51 43.86 107.66
CA ALA A 659 25.67 44.56 106.65
C ALA A 659 25.69 46.10 106.90
N PRO A 660 25.21 47.00 106.00
CA PRO A 660 24.76 46.92 104.59
C PRO A 660 25.45 48.02 103.69
N PRO A 661 24.94 48.56 102.53
CA PRO A 661 23.98 48.10 101.48
C PRO A 661 24.43 48.26 99.97
N LEU A 662 23.72 47.58 99.02
CA LEU A 662 23.52 47.88 97.56
C LEU A 662 24.70 47.76 96.55
N PRO A 663 24.46 47.61 95.21
CA PRO A 663 23.44 46.85 94.45
C PRO A 663 24.10 45.83 93.45
N PRO A 664 23.37 45.08 92.57
CA PRO A 664 23.85 43.77 92.08
C PRO A 664 24.67 43.75 90.78
N VAL A 665 25.57 42.77 90.65
CA VAL A 665 26.13 42.29 89.38
C VAL A 665 25.75 40.83 89.18
N ALA A 666 24.90 40.56 88.18
CA ALA A 666 24.44 39.20 87.87
C ALA A 666 25.59 38.36 87.27
N SER A 667 25.88 37.21 87.87
CA SER A 667 26.93 36.30 87.38
C SER A 667 26.51 35.62 86.07
N GLY A 668 27.46 35.48 85.14
CA GLY A 668 27.22 34.99 83.77
C GLY A 668 26.64 33.58 83.65
N PHE A 669 26.63 32.79 84.74
CA PHE A 669 26.05 31.45 84.79
C PHE A 669 24.54 31.44 84.53
N ALA A 670 23.79 32.42 85.06
CA ALA A 670 22.36 32.53 84.82
C ALA A 670 22.04 32.83 83.35
N SER A 671 22.87 33.63 82.67
CA SER A 671 22.74 33.94 81.25
C SER A 671 22.96 32.72 80.35
N TYR A 672 23.96 31.89 80.69
CA TYR A 672 24.26 30.68 79.93
C TYR A 672 23.21 29.59 80.14
N ALA A 673 22.75 29.39 81.38
CA ALA A 673 21.63 28.51 81.70
C ALA A 673 20.33 28.97 81.02
N ALA A 674 20.05 30.28 80.99
CA ALA A 674 18.89 30.84 80.29
C ALA A 674 18.99 30.68 78.76
N LYS A 675 20.17 30.83 78.14
CA LYS A 675 20.36 30.54 76.70
C LYS A 675 20.21 29.05 76.38
N LEU A 676 20.68 28.15 77.25
CA LEU A 676 20.50 26.72 77.06
C LEU A 676 19.02 26.32 77.22
N ALA A 677 18.34 26.85 78.25
CA ALA A 677 16.90 26.67 78.48
C ALA A 677 16.04 27.33 77.37
N ALA A 678 16.50 28.41 76.76
CA ALA A 678 15.87 29.02 75.58
C ALA A 678 16.07 28.14 74.33
N SER A 679 17.22 27.47 74.18
CA SER A 679 17.45 26.53 73.06
C SER A 679 16.59 25.25 73.15
N THR A 680 16.21 24.83 74.36
CA THR A 680 15.25 23.74 74.57
C THR A 680 13.80 24.22 74.51
N ARG A 681 13.48 25.44 75.01
CA ARG A 681 12.14 26.04 74.88
C ARG A 681 11.80 26.55 73.48
N SER A 682 12.74 26.97 72.63
CA SER A 682 12.46 27.34 71.24
C SER A 682 12.12 26.13 70.34
N ARG A 683 12.23 24.91 70.88
CA ARG A 683 11.65 23.68 70.32
C ARG A 683 10.32 23.27 70.96
N GLY A 684 9.86 24.00 71.98
CA GLY A 684 8.56 23.87 72.63
C GLY A 684 7.43 24.53 71.82
N GLY A 685 7.27 24.11 70.57
CA GLY A 685 6.35 24.70 69.59
C GLY A 685 5.63 23.66 68.74
N SER A 686 5.32 22.48 69.29
CA SER A 686 4.44 21.51 68.62
C SER A 686 3.72 20.61 69.61
N MET A 687 2.48 20.99 69.94
CA MET A 687 1.50 20.13 70.59
C MET A 687 0.97 19.12 69.56
N ARG A 688 1.83 18.19 69.12
CA ARG A 688 1.51 17.10 68.17
C ARG A 688 2.36 15.83 68.30
N CYS A 689 3.35 15.78 69.20
CA CYS A 689 4.25 14.64 69.36
C CYS A 689 3.64 13.42 70.10
N GLY A 690 2.31 13.28 70.08
CA GLY A 690 1.57 12.08 70.49
C GLY A 690 1.05 11.27 69.29
N THR A 691 0.60 11.94 68.23
CA THR A 691 -0.14 11.31 67.12
C THR A 691 0.74 10.68 66.04
N ASP A 692 2.01 11.10 65.92
CA ASP A 692 2.91 10.57 64.89
C ASP A 692 3.44 9.15 65.21
N PHE A 693 3.25 8.66 66.44
CA PHE A 693 3.67 7.31 66.85
C PHE A 693 2.62 6.22 66.60
N ASP A 694 1.33 6.56 66.60
CA ASP A 694 0.25 5.59 66.32
C ASP A 694 0.24 5.14 64.85
N ILE A 695 0.67 6.01 63.93
CA ILE A 695 0.92 5.66 62.51
C ILE A 695 2.01 4.59 62.37
N LEU A 696 2.87 4.44 63.37
CA LEU A 696 3.99 3.50 63.39
C LEU A 696 3.65 2.17 64.07
N GLY A 697 2.54 2.10 64.81
CA GLY A 697 1.94 0.85 65.27
C GLY A 697 1.10 0.16 64.20
N SER A 698 0.58 0.91 63.21
CA SER A 698 -0.30 0.40 62.15
C SER A 698 0.42 -0.03 60.86
N LEU A 699 1.74 0.19 60.73
CA LEU A 699 2.54 -0.25 59.59
C LEU A 699 2.80 -1.77 59.60
N GLN A 700 1.75 -2.52 59.28
CA GLN A 700 1.80 -3.96 59.07
C GLN A 700 2.89 -4.31 58.04
N LYS A 701 3.76 -5.27 58.37
CA LYS A 701 4.76 -5.79 57.43
C LYS A 701 4.02 -6.31 56.19
N PRO A 702 4.37 -5.88 54.96
CA PRO A 702 3.77 -6.43 53.75
C PRO A 702 3.90 -7.96 53.74
N ASN A 703 2.81 -8.64 53.36
CA ASN A 703 2.81 -10.09 53.30
C ASN A 703 3.93 -10.58 52.39
N GLU A 704 4.70 -11.57 52.84
CA GLU A 704 5.67 -12.20 51.96
C GLU A 704 4.93 -13.10 50.96
N PRO A 705 5.13 -12.93 49.64
CA PRO A 705 4.61 -13.86 48.67
C PRO A 705 5.25 -15.23 48.92
N ASP A 706 4.44 -16.14 49.43
CA ASP A 706 4.84 -17.51 49.74
C ASP A 706 4.95 -18.38 48.49
N PHE A 707 6.07 -18.22 47.79
CA PHE A 707 6.46 -19.05 46.66
C PHE A 707 7.01 -20.42 47.11
N THR A 708 6.28 -21.16 47.97
CA THR A 708 6.58 -22.57 48.31
C THR A 708 5.36 -23.49 48.24
N VAL A 709 4.17 -22.94 47.98
CA VAL A 709 2.95 -23.73 47.85
C VAL A 709 2.94 -24.43 46.49
N GLU A 710 3.27 -25.72 46.50
CA GLU A 710 2.81 -26.66 45.47
C GLU A 710 1.30 -26.86 45.66
N ASP A 711 0.48 -26.30 44.76
CA ASP A 711 -0.95 -26.60 44.73
C ASP A 711 -1.15 -28.10 44.42
N ARG A 712 -1.91 -28.78 45.30
CA ARG A 712 -2.44 -30.14 45.09
C ARG A 712 -3.75 -30.12 44.31
#